data_AF-A0AAY5EHV4-F1
#
_entry.id   AF-A0AAY5EHV4-F1
#
_cell.length_a   1.000
_cell.length_b   1.000
_cell.length_c   1.000
_cell.angle_alpha   90.00
_cell.angle_beta   90.00
_cell.angle_gamma   90.00
#
_symmetry.space_group_name_H-M   'P 1'
#
loop_
_entity.id
_entity.type
_entity.pdbx_description
1 polymer ?
#
loop_
_entity_poly.entity_id
_entity_poly.type
_entity_poly.pdbx_seq_one_letter_code
_entity_poly.pdbx_strand_id
1 'polypeptide(L)'
;MSGDDDVPLILTWDDGNSGLLGEDDPDQADGNGVGNYDNINNVSIPGPSDSRAQSSLRHSWEMNYQEAAIYLQEGENNDKFYTHPRSALALSAYLFVHNHLFYLMELLTGVLLMILSLAEAPAVPSLRLDVYVHATLELFALVMVAFELCMKLRWLGFHTFIRHKRTMVKTCVLFIQFTEAIVVLVRQTSHLRVTRALRPIFLVDCRYCGAVRRNLRQIFQSLPSFIDILLLLLFFMIIFAILGFCLFSTNPADPYFNTLENSIVSLFVLLTTANFPDVMMPAYARNRCSCVFFIVYLSIELYFIMNLLLAVVFDTFNGVEKVKFKSLLLHKRSAMRHAFQLLVSRQRPDGVSLKQFDGLLRFYRPRMSARDRFLTFKALNQSGTTMLSLEDFYKIYEVMGLKWRARRSGEYWFDDLPHTAFLIFKGINLVVKSKAFQYVMYIVVAVNGVWILVETNMLNSKPVCVCVCVFYGVEVLLKITGLGPVAYFSSGWNLFDFSVTVFAFLGLIALAFDMEPFYFIVVLRPLQLLRLFKIKQRYRNVLDTMFELFPRMASLGLTLIIFYYSFAIVGMEFFADVIYPNCCNTSTVADSYRQVNVTIGNRTVLEEGYYYLNNFNNILNSFGSLNVVFILQEGVTSQTSHWSRLYFMTFYIVTMVVMTIIVAFILDAFVFRMNYSRKNRESLDDPEDEKGIVMEAEVLQDEALQTLDLYRHTLAGTNLSSLQEMCVTMERNRHSSLVFLGRRSRTKSDLSMKMYQEEIQVCYEMM
;
A
#
# COMPACT_ATOMS: atom_id res chain seq x y z
N MET A 1 18.39 -8.97 22.29
CA MET A 1 17.56 -10.15 21.92
C MET A 1 17.64 -10.31 20.40
N SER A 2 18.33 -11.36 19.96
CA SER A 2 18.93 -11.53 18.63
C SER A 2 17.91 -11.67 17.49
N GLY A 3 18.20 -10.96 16.39
CA GLY A 3 17.39 -10.83 15.19
C GLY A 3 17.87 -11.71 14.02
N ASP A 4 17.89 -13.03 14.21
CA ASP A 4 18.44 -13.97 13.20
C ASP A 4 17.46 -14.47 12.13
N ASP A 5 16.24 -13.96 12.04
CA ASP A 5 15.25 -14.58 11.13
C ASP A 5 15.30 -14.06 9.67
N ASP A 6 16.20 -13.14 9.30
CA ASP A 6 16.23 -12.62 7.92
C ASP A 6 17.60 -12.14 7.41
N VAL A 7 18.72 -12.52 8.05
CA VAL A 7 20.04 -12.41 7.42
C VAL A 7 20.18 -13.55 6.40
N PRO A 8 20.47 -13.29 5.12
CA PRO A 8 20.87 -14.37 4.22
C PRO A 8 22.19 -14.94 4.74
N LEU A 9 22.21 -16.26 4.97
CA LEU A 9 23.36 -17.05 5.46
C LEU A 9 24.59 -17.05 4.51
N ILE A 10 24.67 -16.09 3.59
CA ILE A 10 25.73 -15.93 2.58
C ILE A 10 26.72 -14.83 3.00
N LEU A 11 26.40 -13.98 3.98
CA LEU A 11 27.28 -12.86 4.40
C LEU A 11 28.07 -13.10 5.70
N THR A 12 28.10 -14.34 6.22
CA THR A 12 28.83 -14.67 7.47
C THR A 12 29.81 -15.84 7.30
N TRP A 13 30.31 -16.08 6.08
CA TRP A 13 31.21 -17.22 5.82
C TRP A 13 32.69 -16.88 5.69
N ASP A 14 33.06 -15.61 5.82
CA ASP A 14 34.47 -15.20 5.93
C ASP A 14 34.70 -14.66 7.34
N ASP A 15 34.92 -15.56 8.30
CA ASP A 15 35.82 -15.38 9.45
C ASP A 15 35.64 -16.54 10.43
N GLY A 16 36.56 -17.51 10.36
CA GLY A 16 36.71 -18.53 11.40
C GLY A 16 36.65 -19.97 10.92
N ASN A 17 37.60 -20.41 10.09
CA ASN A 17 38.24 -21.71 10.30
C ASN A 17 39.56 -21.83 9.54
N SER A 18 40.62 -21.22 10.08
CA SER A 18 42.00 -21.63 9.82
C SER A 18 42.52 -22.33 11.06
N GLY A 19 42.55 -23.66 11.06
CA GLY A 19 43.29 -24.43 12.06
C GLY A 19 42.66 -25.76 12.47
N LEU A 20 43.46 -26.80 12.24
CA LEU A 20 43.50 -28.08 12.97
C LEU A 20 42.60 -29.24 12.49
N LEU A 21 43.27 -30.05 11.66
CA LEU A 21 43.25 -31.51 11.58
C LEU A 21 43.00 -32.21 12.93
N GLY A 22 42.26 -33.32 12.90
CA GLY A 22 42.20 -34.31 13.99
C GLY A 22 41.10 -35.34 13.75
N GLU A 23 41.49 -36.61 13.76
CA GLU A 23 40.71 -37.83 13.48
C GLU A 23 39.66 -38.18 14.56
N ASP A 24 38.87 -39.20 14.20
CA ASP A 24 38.09 -40.14 15.03
C ASP A 24 36.64 -39.81 15.42
N ASP A 25 35.72 -40.49 14.72
CA ASP A 25 34.44 -40.96 15.25
C ASP A 25 34.14 -42.35 14.64
N PRO A 26 34.00 -43.42 15.43
CA PRO A 26 33.30 -44.63 15.01
C PRO A 26 31.85 -44.59 15.53
N ASP A 27 30.87 -44.77 14.65
CA ASP A 27 29.81 -45.77 14.84
C ASP A 27 28.80 -45.72 13.69
N GLN A 28 28.78 -46.81 12.93
CA GLN A 28 27.74 -47.19 11.99
C GLN A 28 26.53 -47.74 12.75
N ALA A 29 25.33 -47.26 12.40
CA ALA A 29 24.16 -48.10 12.08
C ALA A 29 22.91 -47.23 11.86
N ASP A 30 22.52 -47.02 10.60
CA ASP A 30 21.29 -47.58 10.02
C ASP A 30 20.92 -46.83 8.73
N GLY A 31 21.08 -47.55 7.62
CA GLY A 31 20.69 -47.11 6.30
C GLY A 31 19.20 -47.31 6.05
N ASN A 32 18.55 -46.29 5.49
CA ASN A 32 17.80 -46.38 4.24
C ASN A 32 17.05 -45.07 4.00
N GLY A 33 17.45 -44.33 2.96
CA GLY A 33 16.75 -43.11 2.56
C GLY A 33 17.48 -42.20 1.59
N VAL A 34 18.45 -42.70 0.80
CA VAL A 34 19.04 -41.91 -0.29
C VAL A 34 18.17 -42.10 -1.54
N GLY A 35 17.21 -41.20 -1.71
CA GLY A 35 16.43 -41.06 -2.93
C GLY A 35 17.28 -40.54 -4.09
N ASN A 36 17.95 -41.46 -4.77
CA ASN A 36 18.22 -41.52 -6.22
C ASN A 36 17.95 -40.24 -7.07
N TYR A 37 18.77 -39.19 -6.94
CA TYR A 37 18.75 -38.03 -7.85
C TYR A 37 19.68 -38.19 -9.07
N ASP A 38 20.54 -39.22 -9.10
CA ASP A 38 21.58 -39.33 -10.12
C ASP A 38 21.21 -40.17 -11.36
N ASN A 39 20.07 -40.86 -11.36
CA ASN A 39 19.71 -41.80 -12.44
C ASN A 39 18.65 -41.31 -13.45
N ILE A 40 18.13 -40.09 -13.33
CA ILE A 40 16.99 -39.62 -14.18
C ILE A 40 17.45 -38.87 -15.44
N ASN A 41 18.74 -38.56 -15.56
CA ASN A 41 19.25 -37.78 -16.68
C ASN A 41 20.00 -38.60 -17.77
N ASN A 42 19.94 -39.93 -17.70
CA ASN A 42 20.48 -40.83 -18.71
C ASN A 42 19.35 -41.53 -19.47
N VAL A 43 18.69 -40.82 -20.38
CA VAL A 43 17.89 -41.46 -21.43
C VAL A 43 18.25 -40.84 -22.76
N SER A 44 18.92 -41.64 -23.58
CA SER A 44 19.17 -41.39 -25.00
C SER A 44 17.85 -41.22 -25.76
N ILE A 45 17.83 -40.34 -26.76
CA ILE A 45 16.69 -40.18 -27.69
C ILE A 45 16.53 -41.53 -28.42
N PRO A 46 15.42 -42.28 -28.25
CA PRO A 46 15.15 -43.42 -29.10
C PRO A 46 14.68 -42.92 -30.46
N GLY A 47 14.96 -43.70 -31.51
CA GLY A 47 14.46 -43.45 -32.86
C GLY A 47 12.93 -43.35 -32.94
N PRO A 48 12.38 -43.06 -34.14
CA PRO A 48 11.02 -42.56 -34.35
C PRO A 48 9.86 -43.56 -34.10
N SER A 49 10.02 -44.54 -33.20
CA SER A 49 9.08 -45.64 -33.01
C SER A 49 8.89 -46.05 -31.56
N ASP A 50 8.65 -45.11 -30.63
CA ASP A 50 8.15 -45.45 -29.28
C ASP A 50 7.26 -44.34 -28.69
N SER A 51 5.95 -44.47 -28.87
CA SER A 51 4.93 -43.52 -28.41
C SER A 51 4.85 -43.40 -26.87
N ARG A 52 5.22 -44.45 -26.14
CA ARG A 52 5.28 -44.46 -24.65
C ARG A 52 6.49 -43.72 -24.09
N ALA A 53 7.64 -43.75 -24.77
CA ALA A 53 8.83 -42.99 -24.36
C ALA A 53 8.66 -41.49 -24.62
N GLN A 54 7.98 -41.13 -25.72
CA GLN A 54 7.64 -39.74 -26.01
C GLN A 54 6.60 -39.16 -25.04
N SER A 55 5.64 -39.96 -24.56
CA SER A 55 4.65 -39.49 -23.58
C SER A 55 5.26 -39.30 -22.19
N SER A 56 6.17 -40.17 -21.75
CA SER A 56 6.88 -40.02 -20.47
C SER A 56 7.84 -38.82 -20.48
N LEU A 57 8.57 -38.60 -21.56
CA LEU A 57 9.41 -37.40 -21.74
C LEU A 57 8.56 -36.12 -21.74
N ARG A 58 7.40 -36.13 -22.41
CA ARG A 58 6.50 -34.97 -22.44
C ARG A 58 5.95 -34.63 -21.05
N HIS A 59 5.56 -35.66 -20.28
CA HIS A 59 5.11 -35.47 -18.90
C HIS A 59 6.25 -34.97 -17.99
N SER A 60 7.48 -35.43 -18.19
CA SER A 60 8.65 -34.95 -17.43
C SER A 60 8.92 -33.46 -17.69
N TRP A 61 8.89 -33.01 -18.94
CA TRP A 61 9.04 -31.58 -19.27
C TRP A 61 7.90 -30.73 -18.73
N GLU A 62 6.67 -31.24 -18.73
CA GLU A 62 5.51 -30.53 -18.17
C GLU A 62 5.66 -30.27 -16.67
N MET A 63 6.17 -31.26 -15.93
CA MET A 63 6.52 -31.09 -14.51
C MET A 63 7.63 -30.05 -14.32
N ASN A 64 8.69 -30.07 -15.13
CA ASN A 64 9.76 -29.07 -15.05
C ASN A 64 9.25 -27.65 -15.33
N TYR A 65 8.33 -27.48 -16.29
CA TYR A 65 7.72 -26.19 -16.57
C TYR A 65 6.86 -25.69 -15.40
N GLN A 66 6.10 -26.59 -14.78
CA GLN A 66 5.30 -26.26 -13.61
C GLN A 66 6.20 -25.90 -12.41
N GLU A 67 7.26 -26.65 -12.17
CA GLU A 67 8.23 -26.39 -11.10
C GLU A 67 8.95 -25.05 -11.31
N ALA A 68 9.47 -24.80 -12.51
CA ALA A 68 10.08 -23.52 -12.86
C ALA A 68 9.11 -22.34 -12.68
N ALA A 69 7.84 -22.50 -13.05
CA ALA A 69 6.82 -21.47 -12.83
C ALA A 69 6.58 -21.20 -11.34
N ILE A 70 6.63 -22.24 -10.49
CA ILE A 70 6.51 -22.10 -9.04
C ILE A 70 7.71 -21.33 -8.47
N TYR A 71 8.95 -21.61 -8.90
CA TYR A 71 10.11 -20.83 -8.45
C TYR A 71 9.98 -19.33 -8.77
N LEU A 72 9.47 -18.97 -9.96
CA LEU A 72 9.20 -17.56 -10.28
C LEU A 72 8.10 -16.97 -9.38
N GLN A 73 7.05 -17.73 -9.08
CA GLN A 73 5.98 -17.27 -8.17
C GLN A 73 6.50 -17.10 -6.74
N GLU A 74 7.30 -18.05 -6.22
CA GLU A 74 7.92 -17.98 -4.89
C GLU A 74 8.87 -16.77 -4.80
N GLY A 75 9.69 -16.54 -5.85
CA GLY A 75 10.56 -15.37 -5.93
C GLY A 75 9.81 -14.04 -5.99
N GLU A 76 8.68 -13.98 -6.70
CA GLU A 76 7.83 -12.79 -6.74
C GLU A 76 7.14 -12.52 -5.39
N ASN A 77 6.70 -13.58 -4.72
CA ASN A 77 6.01 -13.52 -3.43
C ASN A 77 6.95 -13.31 -2.24
N ASN A 78 8.25 -13.55 -2.42
CA ASN A 78 9.25 -13.63 -1.36
C ASN A 78 8.95 -14.76 -0.36
N ASP A 79 8.63 -15.94 -0.90
CA ASP A 79 8.49 -17.19 -0.16
C ASP A 79 9.82 -17.94 -0.14
N LYS A 80 10.15 -18.57 0.99
CA LYS A 80 11.47 -19.20 1.17
C LYS A 80 11.52 -20.54 0.42
N PHE A 81 12.59 -20.79 -0.34
CA PHE A 81 12.70 -22.00 -1.18
C PHE A 81 12.78 -23.34 -0.42
N TYR A 82 13.02 -23.35 0.89
CA TYR A 82 13.06 -24.60 1.65
C TYR A 82 11.67 -25.26 1.77
N THR A 83 10.58 -24.53 1.50
CA THR A 83 9.20 -25.05 1.47
C THR A 83 8.71 -25.42 0.08
N HIS A 84 9.63 -25.53 -0.88
CA HIS A 84 9.30 -25.81 -2.27
C HIS A 84 8.61 -27.19 -2.41
N PRO A 85 7.47 -27.29 -3.13
CA PRO A 85 6.69 -28.52 -3.19
C PRO A 85 7.36 -29.58 -4.08
N ARG A 86 8.01 -30.58 -3.46
CA ARG A 86 8.64 -31.71 -4.18
C ARG A 86 7.72 -32.90 -4.45
N SER A 87 6.62 -33.03 -3.70
CA SER A 87 5.68 -34.15 -3.83
C SER A 87 4.35 -33.70 -4.43
N ALA A 88 3.62 -34.61 -5.09
CA ALA A 88 2.30 -34.31 -5.66
C ALA A 88 1.30 -33.81 -4.61
N LEU A 89 1.37 -34.35 -3.38
CA LEU A 89 0.53 -33.91 -2.26
C LEU A 89 0.88 -32.47 -1.84
N ALA A 90 2.17 -32.15 -1.69
CA ALA A 90 2.62 -30.80 -1.38
C ALA A 90 2.28 -29.81 -2.49
N LEU A 91 2.37 -30.22 -3.76
CA LEU A 91 1.99 -29.42 -4.92
C LEU A 91 0.51 -29.07 -4.91
N SER A 92 -0.37 -30.05 -4.64
CA SER A 92 -1.82 -29.80 -4.53
C SER A 92 -2.15 -28.82 -3.40
N ALA A 93 -1.45 -28.93 -2.26
CA ALA A 93 -1.62 -28.01 -1.14
C ALA A 93 -1.11 -26.59 -1.47
N TYR A 94 0.05 -26.49 -2.13
CA TYR A 94 0.61 -25.22 -2.58
C TYR A 94 -0.35 -24.49 -3.54
N LEU A 95 -0.86 -25.20 -4.56
CA LEU A 95 -1.80 -24.64 -5.54
C LEU A 95 -3.13 -24.20 -4.90
N PHE A 96 -3.60 -24.94 -3.89
CA PHE A 96 -4.81 -24.57 -3.14
C PHE A 96 -4.61 -23.27 -2.34
N VAL A 97 -3.49 -23.17 -1.60
CA VAL A 97 -3.16 -22.00 -0.78
C VAL A 97 -2.86 -20.76 -1.64
N HIS A 98 -2.20 -20.94 -2.78
CA HIS A 98 -1.77 -19.81 -3.63
C HIS A 98 -2.83 -19.33 -4.63
N ASN A 99 -4.09 -19.69 -4.42
CA ASN A 99 -5.20 -19.24 -5.25
C ASN A 99 -5.69 -17.85 -4.83
N HIS A 100 -6.13 -17.04 -5.80
CA HIS A 100 -6.73 -15.72 -5.55
C HIS A 100 -7.96 -15.79 -4.64
N LEU A 101 -8.75 -16.86 -4.73
CA LEU A 101 -9.90 -17.07 -3.86
C LEU A 101 -9.49 -17.26 -2.39
N PHE A 102 -8.39 -17.98 -2.15
CA PHE A 102 -7.86 -18.17 -0.79
C PHE A 102 -7.37 -16.83 -0.22
N TYR A 103 -6.64 -16.03 -1.00
CA TYR A 103 -6.22 -14.69 -0.57
C TYR A 103 -7.38 -13.72 -0.33
N LEU A 104 -8.44 -13.80 -1.13
CA LEU A 104 -9.64 -12.98 -0.94
C LEU A 104 -10.38 -13.39 0.34
N MET A 105 -10.48 -14.70 0.60
CA MET A 105 -11.05 -15.23 1.83
C MET A 105 -10.28 -14.74 3.06
N GLU A 106 -8.94 -14.79 3.06
CA GLU A 106 -8.12 -14.25 4.16
C GLU A 106 -8.42 -12.77 4.43
N LEU A 107 -8.48 -11.96 3.37
CA LEU A 107 -8.73 -10.53 3.47
C LEU A 107 -10.14 -10.25 4.01
N LEU A 108 -11.15 -10.92 3.47
CA LEU A 108 -12.54 -10.73 3.90
C LEU A 108 -12.73 -11.14 5.36
N THR A 109 -12.15 -12.26 5.80
CA THR A 109 -12.21 -12.70 7.20
C THR A 109 -11.51 -11.71 8.12
N GLY A 110 -10.32 -11.22 7.75
CA GLY A 110 -9.58 -10.22 8.53
C GLY A 110 -10.32 -8.88 8.63
N VAL A 111 -10.91 -8.41 7.53
CA VAL A 111 -11.72 -7.17 7.52
C VAL A 111 -13.02 -7.35 8.32
N LEU A 112 -13.69 -8.50 8.19
CA LEU A 112 -14.90 -8.80 8.96
C LEU A 112 -14.65 -8.77 10.47
N LEU A 113 -13.57 -9.40 10.94
CA LEU A 113 -13.18 -9.40 12.36
C LEU A 113 -12.91 -7.98 12.91
N MET A 114 -12.34 -7.11 12.08
CA MET A 114 -12.10 -5.71 12.43
C MET A 114 -13.40 -4.91 12.49
N ILE A 115 -14.29 -5.07 11.49
CA ILE A 115 -15.56 -4.35 11.41
C ILE A 115 -16.54 -4.80 12.50
N LEU A 116 -16.45 -6.05 12.97
CA LEU A 116 -17.32 -6.57 14.03
C LEU A 116 -17.24 -5.73 15.32
N SER A 117 -16.10 -5.06 15.56
CA SER A 117 -15.94 -4.10 16.67
C SER A 117 -16.94 -2.94 16.65
N LEU A 118 -17.55 -2.60 15.51
CA LEU A 118 -18.57 -1.55 15.42
C LEU A 118 -19.91 -1.98 16.03
N ALA A 119 -20.21 -3.28 16.00
CA ALA A 119 -21.47 -3.86 16.42
C ALA A 119 -21.42 -4.49 17.82
N GLU A 120 -20.22 -4.79 18.31
CA GLU A 120 -19.96 -5.32 19.64
C GLU A 120 -20.00 -4.23 20.71
N ALA A 121 -20.49 -4.55 21.90
CA ALA A 121 -20.46 -3.61 23.02
C ALA A 121 -19.00 -3.22 23.37
N PRO A 122 -18.68 -1.93 23.54
CA PRO A 122 -19.56 -0.76 23.39
C PRO A 122 -19.78 -0.38 21.91
N ALA A 123 -21.04 -0.49 21.47
CA ALA A 123 -21.43 -0.55 20.06
C ALA A 123 -22.03 0.77 19.57
N VAL A 124 -21.79 1.11 18.31
CA VAL A 124 -22.46 2.24 17.65
C VAL A 124 -23.98 2.00 17.72
N PRO A 125 -24.78 2.94 18.28
CA PRO A 125 -26.20 2.69 18.55
C PRO A 125 -27.01 2.19 17.35
N SER A 126 -26.70 2.65 16.14
CA SER A 126 -27.37 2.24 14.90
C SER A 126 -27.01 0.83 14.41
N LEU A 127 -25.89 0.26 14.88
CA LEU A 127 -25.32 -1.01 14.43
C LEU A 127 -25.25 -2.06 15.56
N ARG A 128 -25.90 -1.80 16.70
CA ARG A 128 -25.87 -2.69 17.86
C ARG A 128 -26.55 -4.02 17.53
N LEU A 129 -25.79 -5.10 17.67
CA LEU A 129 -26.29 -6.46 17.53
C LEU A 129 -26.46 -7.13 18.89
N ASP A 130 -27.38 -8.09 18.98
CA ASP A 130 -27.53 -8.92 20.17
C ASP A 130 -26.30 -9.79 20.43
N VAL A 131 -26.08 -10.14 21.71
CA VAL A 131 -24.84 -10.78 22.17
C VAL A 131 -24.56 -12.08 21.43
N TYR A 132 -25.58 -12.91 21.25
CA TYR A 132 -25.47 -14.17 20.53
C TYR A 132 -25.18 -13.96 19.02
N VAL A 133 -25.70 -12.91 18.39
CA VAL A 133 -25.49 -12.65 16.95
C VAL A 133 -24.04 -12.30 16.71
N HIS A 134 -23.49 -11.32 17.42
CA HIS A 134 -22.10 -10.94 17.21
C HIS A 134 -21.13 -12.05 17.67
N ALA A 135 -21.44 -12.80 18.73
CA ALA A 135 -20.59 -13.91 19.19
C ALA A 135 -20.57 -15.09 18.19
N THR A 136 -21.69 -15.40 17.54
CA THR A 136 -21.73 -16.44 16.49
C THR A 136 -21.02 -16.00 15.21
N LEU A 137 -21.12 -14.72 14.82
CA LEU A 137 -20.35 -14.15 13.72
C LEU A 137 -18.85 -14.17 14.00
N GLU A 138 -18.44 -13.82 15.22
CA GLU A 138 -17.05 -13.91 15.66
C GLU A 138 -16.53 -15.36 15.57
N LEU A 139 -17.28 -16.31 16.12
CA LEU A 139 -16.92 -17.73 16.08
C LEU A 139 -16.79 -18.25 14.65
N PHE A 140 -17.72 -17.89 13.76
CA PHE A 140 -17.64 -18.24 12.34
C PHE A 140 -16.37 -17.70 11.69
N ALA A 141 -16.03 -16.43 11.92
CA ALA A 141 -14.81 -15.84 11.38
C ALA A 141 -13.54 -16.50 11.95
N LEU A 142 -13.51 -16.83 13.24
CA LEU A 142 -12.37 -17.54 13.86
C LEU A 142 -12.22 -18.97 13.32
N VAL A 143 -13.31 -19.67 13.01
CA VAL A 143 -13.28 -20.99 12.34
C VAL A 143 -12.69 -20.86 10.94
N MET A 144 -13.02 -19.81 10.19
CA MET A 144 -12.41 -19.53 8.89
C MET A 144 -10.89 -19.29 9.02
N VAL A 145 -10.44 -18.54 10.03
CA VAL A 145 -9.01 -18.37 10.32
C VAL A 145 -8.35 -19.70 10.70
N ALA A 146 -9.02 -20.55 11.49
CA ALA A 146 -8.50 -21.87 11.84
C ALA A 146 -8.33 -22.75 10.58
N PHE A 147 -9.30 -22.72 9.67
CA PHE A 147 -9.22 -23.41 8.38
C PHE A 147 -8.03 -22.94 7.53
N GLU A 148 -7.78 -21.63 7.46
CA GLU A 148 -6.60 -21.06 6.78
C GLU A 148 -5.29 -21.60 7.36
N LEU A 149 -5.16 -21.61 8.69
CA LEU A 149 -3.96 -22.11 9.37
C LEU A 149 -3.76 -23.60 9.15
N CYS A 150 -4.84 -24.41 9.16
CA CYS A 150 -4.78 -25.83 8.85
C CYS A 150 -4.28 -26.09 7.42
N MET A 151 -4.72 -25.29 6.45
CA MET A 151 -4.26 -25.42 5.06
C MET A 151 -2.79 -24.99 4.90
N LYS A 152 -2.35 -23.94 5.60
CA LYS A 152 -0.92 -23.56 5.65
C LYS A 152 -0.06 -24.61 6.34
N LEU A 153 -0.55 -25.23 7.42
CA LEU A 153 0.12 -26.33 8.10
C LEU A 153 0.30 -27.55 7.17
N ARG A 154 -0.72 -27.87 6.36
CA ARG A 154 -0.66 -28.94 5.36
C ARG A 154 0.40 -28.70 4.28
N TRP A 155 0.60 -27.44 3.86
CA TRP A 155 1.62 -27.08 2.88
C TRP A 155 3.03 -27.02 3.49
N LEU A 156 3.21 -26.28 4.59
CA LEU A 156 4.53 -26.00 5.17
C LEU A 156 5.13 -27.19 5.94
N GLY A 157 4.28 -28.08 6.45
CA GLY A 157 4.66 -29.14 7.38
C GLY A 157 4.77 -28.65 8.83
N PHE A 158 4.67 -29.57 9.78
CA PHE A 158 4.56 -29.27 11.22
C PHE A 158 5.80 -28.57 11.79
N HIS A 159 7.01 -29.06 11.48
CA HIS A 159 8.25 -28.52 12.03
C HIS A 159 8.48 -27.06 11.57
N THR A 160 8.31 -26.79 10.26
CA THR A 160 8.40 -25.45 9.69
C THR A 160 7.35 -24.51 10.27
N PHE A 161 6.10 -25.00 10.42
CA PHE A 161 4.99 -24.20 10.91
C PHE A 161 5.22 -23.69 12.34
N ILE A 162 5.74 -24.55 13.23
CA ILE A 162 6.04 -24.20 14.62
C ILE A 162 7.25 -23.28 14.72
N ARG A 163 8.29 -23.51 13.90
CA ARG A 163 9.49 -22.66 13.92
C ARG A 163 9.20 -21.23 13.42
N HIS A 164 8.19 -21.06 12.58
CA HIS A 164 7.82 -19.76 12.05
C HIS A 164 7.05 -18.91 13.09
N LYS A 165 7.76 -17.96 13.72
CA LYS A 165 7.24 -17.12 14.84
C LYS A 165 5.90 -16.45 14.54
N ARG A 166 5.69 -15.95 13.32
CA ARG A 166 4.47 -15.20 12.97
C ARG A 166 3.21 -16.07 12.96
N THR A 167 3.30 -17.27 12.40
CA THR A 167 2.18 -18.22 12.41
C THR A 167 1.90 -18.70 13.83
N MET A 168 2.94 -18.88 14.66
CA MET A 168 2.76 -19.21 16.07
C MET A 168 2.02 -18.11 16.85
N VAL A 169 2.43 -16.84 16.72
CA VAL A 169 1.71 -15.73 17.36
C VAL A 169 0.25 -15.67 16.88
N LYS A 170 -0.01 -15.83 15.57
CA LYS A 170 -1.38 -15.89 15.02
C LYS A 170 -2.20 -17.03 15.63
N THR A 171 -1.61 -18.22 15.79
CA THR A 171 -2.27 -19.38 16.43
C THR A 171 -2.56 -19.13 17.92
N CYS A 172 -1.62 -18.52 18.65
CA CYS A 172 -1.85 -18.15 20.05
C CYS A 172 -2.98 -17.12 20.21
N VAL A 173 -3.00 -16.07 19.38
CA VAL A 173 -4.09 -15.08 19.39
C VAL A 173 -5.42 -15.71 19.00
N LEU A 174 -5.44 -16.59 18.00
CA LEU A 174 -6.64 -17.35 17.61
C LEU A 174 -7.18 -18.16 18.80
N PHE A 175 -6.31 -18.87 19.52
CA PHE A 175 -6.73 -19.67 20.68
C PHE A 175 -7.36 -18.80 21.77
N ILE A 176 -6.71 -17.68 22.14
CA ILE A 176 -7.22 -16.74 23.15
C ILE A 176 -8.60 -16.19 22.74
N GLN A 177 -8.73 -15.71 21.50
CA GLN A 177 -10.00 -15.14 21.02
C GLN A 177 -11.10 -16.18 20.89
N PHE A 178 -10.76 -17.41 20.49
CA PHE A 178 -11.72 -18.50 20.39
C PHE A 178 -12.26 -18.90 21.75
N THR A 179 -11.40 -19.02 22.77
CA THR A 179 -11.83 -19.27 24.15
C THR A 179 -12.73 -18.15 24.64
N GLU A 180 -12.35 -16.89 24.45
CA GLU A 180 -13.15 -15.75 24.91
C GLU A 180 -14.50 -15.66 24.21
N ALA A 181 -14.57 -15.89 22.90
CA ALA A 181 -15.82 -15.91 22.15
C ALA A 181 -16.79 -16.97 22.69
N ILE A 182 -16.30 -18.17 23.04
CA ILE A 182 -17.10 -19.20 23.70
C ILE A 182 -17.56 -18.73 25.08
N VAL A 183 -16.69 -18.12 25.88
CA VAL A 183 -17.07 -17.59 27.21
C VAL A 183 -18.17 -16.54 27.09
N VAL A 184 -18.10 -15.62 26.12
CA VAL A 184 -19.15 -14.61 25.87
C VAL A 184 -20.46 -15.28 25.44
N LEU A 185 -20.39 -16.28 24.56
CA LEU A 185 -21.56 -17.01 24.10
C LEU A 185 -22.25 -17.79 25.24
N VAL A 186 -21.49 -18.37 26.16
CA VAL A 186 -22.05 -19.09 27.31
C VAL A 186 -22.61 -18.13 28.36
N ARG A 187 -21.88 -17.06 28.68
CA ARG A 187 -22.28 -16.11 29.72
C ARG A 187 -23.38 -15.14 29.30
N GLN A 188 -23.64 -15.01 27.98
CA GLN A 188 -24.59 -14.03 27.40
C GLN A 188 -24.36 -12.58 27.86
N THR A 189 -23.16 -12.28 28.36
CA THR A 189 -22.74 -10.97 28.85
C THR A 189 -21.32 -10.70 28.36
N SER A 190 -21.10 -9.48 27.87
CA SER A 190 -19.76 -9.03 27.49
C SER A 190 -19.01 -8.62 28.76
N HIS A 191 -17.88 -9.28 29.02
CA HIS A 191 -16.91 -8.84 30.04
C HIS A 191 -15.94 -7.84 29.41
N LEU A 192 -14.90 -7.40 30.13
CA LEU A 192 -13.85 -6.54 29.56
C LEU A 192 -13.07 -7.30 28.49
N ARG A 193 -13.20 -6.91 27.22
CA ARG A 193 -12.65 -7.64 26.06
C ARG A 193 -11.45 -6.94 25.43
N VAL A 194 -10.42 -6.68 26.24
CA VAL A 194 -9.19 -6.01 25.79
C VAL A 194 -8.44 -6.80 24.71
N THR A 195 -8.61 -8.13 24.66
CA THR A 195 -7.97 -9.01 23.66
C THR A 195 -8.36 -8.69 22.22
N ARG A 196 -9.49 -8.00 22.00
CA ARG A 196 -9.92 -7.48 20.69
C ARG A 196 -8.87 -6.59 20.04
N ALA A 197 -8.03 -5.92 20.83
CA ALA A 197 -6.94 -5.08 20.34
C ALA A 197 -5.88 -5.88 19.55
N LEU A 198 -5.85 -7.22 19.68
CA LEU A 198 -4.94 -8.10 18.95
C LEU A 198 -5.48 -8.55 17.57
N ARG A 199 -6.77 -8.35 17.27
CA ARG A 199 -7.39 -8.72 15.96
C ARG A 199 -6.67 -8.18 14.72
N PRO A 200 -6.02 -7.00 14.71
CA PRO A 200 -5.30 -6.52 13.54
C PRO A 200 -4.22 -7.48 13.02
N ILE A 201 -3.74 -8.41 13.86
CA ILE A 201 -2.78 -9.44 13.42
C ILE A 201 -3.33 -10.29 12.26
N PHE A 202 -4.63 -10.56 12.24
CA PHE A 202 -5.25 -11.36 11.18
C PHE A 202 -5.23 -10.62 9.85
N LEU A 203 -5.44 -9.30 9.86
CA LEU A 203 -5.35 -8.45 8.67
C LEU A 203 -3.90 -8.26 8.20
N VAL A 204 -2.96 -8.06 9.13
CA VAL A 204 -1.53 -7.87 8.81
C VAL A 204 -0.89 -9.13 8.21
N ASP A 205 -1.34 -10.32 8.61
CA ASP A 205 -0.82 -11.58 8.07
C ASP A 205 -1.34 -11.92 6.66
N CYS A 206 -2.42 -11.26 6.18
CA CYS A 206 -2.98 -11.49 4.84
C CYS A 206 -1.97 -11.24 3.71
N ARG A 207 -2.09 -11.99 2.61
CA ARG A 207 -1.22 -11.85 1.43
C ARG A 207 -1.27 -10.45 0.79
N TYR A 208 -2.44 -9.83 0.68
CA TYR A 208 -2.62 -8.50 0.09
C TYR A 208 -2.03 -7.37 0.97
N CYS A 209 -2.05 -7.55 2.30
CA CYS A 209 -1.51 -6.60 3.27
C CYS A 209 0.00 -6.78 3.54
N GLY A 210 0.73 -7.45 2.63
CA GLY A 210 2.17 -7.65 2.77
C GLY A 210 2.99 -6.36 2.88
N ALA A 211 2.53 -5.26 2.25
CA ALA A 211 3.15 -3.94 2.39
C ALA A 211 2.99 -3.38 3.82
N VAL A 212 1.77 -3.42 4.36
CA VAL A 212 1.44 -3.01 5.74
C VAL A 212 2.32 -3.76 6.74
N ARG A 213 2.45 -5.08 6.57
CA ARG A 213 3.30 -5.94 7.41
C ARG A 213 4.78 -5.55 7.37
N ARG A 214 5.31 -5.21 6.19
CA ARG A 214 6.70 -4.78 6.04
C ARG A 214 6.91 -3.44 6.72
N ASN A 215 6.04 -2.47 6.46
CA ASN A 215 6.10 -1.14 7.07
C ASN A 215 6.04 -1.22 8.61
N LEU A 216 5.10 -2.00 9.16
CA LEU A 216 4.96 -2.19 10.61
C LEU A 216 6.21 -2.83 11.22
N ARG A 217 6.77 -3.86 10.58
CA ARG A 217 8.04 -4.47 11.02
C ARG A 217 9.18 -3.47 11.02
N GLN A 218 9.30 -2.66 9.97
CA GLN A 218 10.37 -1.66 9.84
C GLN A 218 10.26 -0.61 10.94
N ILE A 219 9.06 -0.13 11.26
CA ILE A 219 8.81 0.79 12.39
C ILE A 219 9.30 0.18 13.72
N PHE A 220 8.98 -1.10 13.98
CA PHE A 220 9.46 -1.78 15.19
C PHE A 220 10.97 -2.04 15.18
N GLN A 221 11.59 -2.26 14.01
CA GLN A 221 13.03 -2.44 13.88
C GLN A 221 13.81 -1.14 14.07
N SER A 222 13.23 0.02 13.75
CA SER A 222 13.81 1.34 14.05
C SER A 222 13.60 1.80 15.50
N LEU A 223 12.75 1.11 16.27
CA LEU A 223 12.40 1.50 17.64
C LEU A 223 13.59 1.53 18.63
N PRO A 224 14.61 0.64 18.56
CA PRO A 224 15.73 0.69 19.51
C PRO A 224 16.48 2.03 19.48
N SER A 225 16.84 2.53 18.31
CA SER A 225 17.53 3.83 18.17
C SER A 225 16.66 5.00 18.61
N PHE A 226 15.34 4.87 18.51
CA PHE A 226 14.39 5.85 19.03
C PHE A 226 14.38 5.87 20.57
N ILE A 227 14.42 4.71 21.22
CA ILE A 227 14.38 4.62 22.69
C ILE A 227 15.57 5.35 23.31
N ASP A 228 16.76 5.27 22.72
CA ASP A 228 17.97 5.94 23.24
C ASP A 228 17.80 7.48 23.30
N ILE A 229 17.25 8.09 22.24
CA ILE A 229 17.04 9.54 22.18
C ILE A 229 15.79 9.95 22.96
N LEU A 230 14.75 9.11 22.99
CA LEU A 230 13.59 9.33 23.87
C LEU A 230 14.03 9.37 25.34
N LEU A 231 14.96 8.50 25.76
CA LEU A 231 15.51 8.52 27.11
C LEU A 231 16.23 9.84 27.39
N LEU A 232 17.03 10.35 26.44
CA LEU A 232 17.67 11.66 26.55
C LEU A 232 16.64 12.79 26.70
N LEU A 233 15.57 12.74 25.91
CA LEU A 233 14.47 13.72 25.98
C LEU A 233 13.78 13.70 27.35
N LEU A 234 13.39 12.51 27.83
CA LEU A 234 12.73 12.36 29.13
C LEU A 234 13.65 12.78 30.28
N PHE A 235 14.96 12.56 30.14
CA PHE A 235 15.95 13.00 31.12
C PHE A 235 16.00 14.53 31.26
N PHE A 236 16.10 15.27 30.15
CA PHE A 236 16.06 16.75 30.19
C PHE A 236 14.71 17.26 30.69
N MET A 237 13.61 16.63 30.28
CA MET A 237 12.27 17.01 30.71
C MET A 237 12.12 16.90 32.24
N ILE A 238 12.64 15.83 32.84
CA ILE A 238 12.62 15.67 34.30
C ILE A 238 13.48 16.74 34.99
N ILE A 239 14.65 17.08 34.45
CA ILE A 239 15.51 18.15 34.99
C ILE A 239 14.77 19.49 34.97
N PHE A 240 14.18 19.85 33.83
CA PHE A 240 13.40 21.09 33.71
C PHE A 240 12.13 21.07 34.55
N ALA A 241 11.50 19.91 34.76
CA ALA A 241 10.34 19.79 35.64
C ALA A 241 10.70 20.06 37.10
N ILE A 242 11.83 19.51 37.56
CA ILE A 242 12.34 19.77 38.91
C ILE A 242 12.71 21.25 39.05
N LEU A 243 13.41 21.82 38.06
CA LEU A 243 13.78 23.23 38.07
C LEU A 243 12.55 24.15 38.06
N GLY A 244 11.57 23.86 37.20
CA GLY A 244 10.32 24.61 37.09
C GLY A 244 9.49 24.54 38.38
N PHE A 245 9.39 23.36 38.99
CA PHE A 245 8.77 23.20 40.31
C PHE A 245 9.46 24.09 41.36
N CYS A 246 10.78 24.02 41.48
CA CYS A 246 11.53 24.84 42.44
C CYS A 246 11.39 26.35 42.19
N LEU A 247 11.24 26.78 40.93
CA LEU A 247 11.23 28.20 40.56
C LEU A 247 9.83 28.82 40.63
N PHE A 248 8.78 28.06 40.32
CA PHE A 248 7.41 28.57 40.15
C PHE A 248 6.40 28.11 41.21
N SER A 249 6.69 27.07 41.99
CA SER A 249 5.76 26.54 43.02
C SER A 249 5.35 27.55 44.09
N THR A 250 6.13 28.62 44.29
CA THR A 250 5.80 29.69 45.25
C THR A 250 4.62 30.56 44.83
N ASN A 251 4.20 30.52 43.56
CA ASN A 251 3.10 31.34 43.05
C ASN A 251 1.75 30.63 43.23
N PRO A 252 0.86 31.09 44.14
CA PRO A 252 -0.43 30.44 44.37
C PRO A 252 -1.40 30.59 43.19
N ALA A 253 -1.15 31.53 42.27
CA ALA A 253 -1.97 31.75 41.09
C ALA A 253 -1.63 30.82 39.91
N ASP A 254 -0.59 29.99 40.04
CA ASP A 254 -0.13 29.10 38.98
C ASP A 254 -0.66 27.68 39.20
N PRO A 255 -1.59 27.15 38.39
CA PRO A 255 -2.06 25.78 38.53
C PRO A 255 -1.06 24.73 38.01
N TYR A 256 -0.08 25.12 37.21
CA TYR A 256 0.76 24.21 36.42
C TYR A 256 1.94 23.65 37.22
N PHE A 257 2.61 24.46 38.03
CA PHE A 257 3.83 24.08 38.77
C PHE A 257 3.62 23.85 40.28
N ASN A 258 2.38 23.53 40.69
CA ASN A 258 2.02 23.33 42.10
C ASN A 258 2.61 22.05 42.72
N THR A 259 2.72 20.99 41.92
CA THR A 259 3.27 19.70 42.35
C THR A 259 4.30 19.23 41.32
N LEU A 260 5.20 18.33 41.73
CA LEU A 260 6.17 17.73 40.81
C LEU A 260 5.47 16.98 39.67
N GLU A 261 4.39 16.26 39.96
CA GLU A 261 3.59 15.57 38.94
C GLU A 261 3.00 16.55 37.91
N ASN A 262 2.35 17.63 38.37
CA ASN A 262 1.76 18.62 37.48
C ASN A 262 2.84 19.36 36.67
N SER A 263 4.03 19.55 37.25
CA SER A 263 5.17 20.14 36.54
C SER A 263 5.66 19.23 35.40
N ILE A 264 5.80 17.92 35.66
CA ILE A 264 6.18 16.93 34.64
C ILE A 264 5.12 16.88 33.53
N VAL A 265 3.84 16.80 33.89
CA VAL A 265 2.74 16.74 32.92
C VAL A 265 2.68 18.04 32.11
N SER A 266 2.77 19.21 32.76
CA SER A 266 2.70 20.50 32.08
C SER A 266 3.84 20.71 31.10
N LEU A 267 5.06 20.27 31.44
CA LEU A 267 6.20 20.29 30.52
C LEU A 267 6.07 19.25 29.41
N PHE A 268 5.56 18.05 29.69
CA PHE A 268 5.26 17.07 28.64
C PHE A 268 4.23 17.63 27.64
N VAL A 269 3.20 18.34 28.08
CA VAL A 269 2.25 19.02 27.19
C VAL A 269 2.93 20.20 26.45
N LEU A 270 3.81 20.95 27.11
CA LEU A 270 4.56 22.05 26.51
C LEU A 270 5.54 21.60 25.43
N LEU A 271 6.15 20.41 25.57
CA LEU A 271 6.98 19.78 24.53
C LEU A 271 6.23 19.70 23.20
N THR A 272 4.91 19.54 23.25
CA THR A 272 4.02 19.43 22.08
C THR A 272 3.45 20.78 21.65
N THR A 273 3.76 21.85 22.38
CA THR A 273 3.27 23.22 22.22
C THR A 273 1.75 23.40 22.39
N ALA A 274 1.06 22.41 22.96
CA ALA A 274 -0.40 22.43 23.05
C ALA A 274 -0.96 23.41 24.09
N ASN A 275 -0.20 23.71 25.15
CA ASN A 275 -0.59 24.62 26.23
C ASN A 275 0.25 25.91 26.27
N PHE A 276 0.96 26.24 25.18
CA PHE A 276 1.67 27.51 25.02
C PHE A 276 0.74 28.52 24.31
N PRO A 277 0.53 29.74 24.83
CA PRO A 277 1.31 30.42 25.88
C PRO A 277 0.83 30.21 27.33
N ASP A 278 -0.32 29.56 27.54
CA ASP A 278 -1.05 29.53 28.82
C ASP A 278 -0.20 29.07 30.03
N VAL A 279 0.63 28.04 29.85
CA VAL A 279 1.53 27.52 30.91
C VAL A 279 2.57 28.53 31.40
N MET A 280 2.93 29.51 30.57
CA MET A 280 3.93 30.53 30.89
C MET A 280 3.32 31.77 31.53
N MET A 281 2.06 32.08 31.24
CA MET A 281 1.45 33.38 31.56
C MET A 281 1.46 33.73 33.06
N PRO A 282 1.14 32.83 34.01
CA PRO A 282 1.18 33.14 35.44
C PRO A 282 2.59 33.54 35.92
N ALA A 283 3.62 32.82 35.46
CA ALA A 283 5.01 33.11 35.77
C ALA A 283 5.49 34.43 35.13
N TYR A 284 5.13 34.64 33.86
CA TYR A 284 5.51 35.84 33.11
C TYR A 284 4.88 37.12 33.65
N ALA A 285 3.62 37.05 34.10
CA ALA A 285 2.92 38.16 34.73
C ALA A 285 3.61 38.60 36.05
N ARG A 286 4.23 37.65 36.77
CA ARG A 286 5.00 37.92 37.99
C ARG A 286 6.36 38.54 37.68
N ASN A 287 7.11 37.93 36.77
CA ASN A 287 8.41 38.41 36.34
C ASN A 287 8.62 38.14 34.84
N ARG A 288 8.89 39.20 34.07
CA ARG A 288 9.14 39.08 32.63
C ARG A 288 10.33 38.18 32.30
N CYS A 289 11.32 38.11 33.20
CA CYS A 289 12.49 37.24 33.01
C CYS A 289 12.15 35.73 33.05
N SER A 290 10.98 35.34 33.58
CA SER A 290 10.53 33.95 33.58
C SER A 290 10.32 33.38 32.18
N CYS A 291 10.18 34.22 31.14
CA CYS A 291 10.13 33.73 29.76
C CYS A 291 11.42 33.01 29.34
N VAL A 292 12.57 33.35 29.94
CA VAL A 292 13.86 32.73 29.60
C VAL A 292 13.83 31.23 29.86
N PHE A 293 13.19 30.79 30.95
CA PHE A 293 13.02 29.37 31.25
C PHE A 293 12.31 28.62 30.10
N PHE A 294 11.15 29.14 29.66
CA PHE A 294 10.35 28.50 28.62
C PHE A 294 11.00 28.59 27.24
N ILE A 295 11.68 29.70 26.92
CA ILE A 295 12.42 29.86 25.65
C ILE A 295 13.58 28.86 25.59
N VAL A 296 14.35 28.72 26.68
CA VAL A 296 15.46 27.76 26.75
C VAL A 296 14.94 26.32 26.67
N TYR A 297 13.86 26.01 27.40
CA TYR A 297 13.18 24.71 27.34
C TYR A 297 12.76 24.35 25.91
N LEU A 298 12.01 25.22 25.23
CA LEU A 298 11.56 24.98 23.85
C LEU A 298 12.72 24.93 22.84
N SER A 299 13.78 25.71 23.05
CA SER A 299 14.95 25.69 22.17
C SER A 299 15.68 24.35 22.25
N ILE A 300 15.89 23.83 23.46
CA ILE A 300 16.61 22.58 23.69
C ILE A 300 15.71 21.38 23.40
N GLU A 301 14.54 21.27 24.00
CA GLU A 301 13.72 20.06 23.90
C GLU A 301 12.97 19.95 22.57
N LEU A 302 12.28 21.01 22.16
CA LEU A 302 11.48 20.97 20.94
C LEU A 302 12.33 21.17 19.68
N TYR A 303 13.13 22.22 19.59
CA TYR A 303 13.83 22.49 18.32
C TYR A 303 15.09 21.66 18.13
N PHE A 304 15.82 21.33 19.20
CA PHE A 304 17.04 20.54 19.08
C PHE A 304 16.75 19.04 19.24
N ILE A 305 16.27 18.58 20.41
CA ILE A 305 16.13 17.14 20.70
C ILE A 305 15.04 16.47 19.86
N MET A 306 13.83 17.05 19.75
CA MET A 306 12.75 16.42 18.96
C MET A 306 13.07 16.36 17.46
N ASN A 307 13.75 17.36 16.90
CA ASN A 307 14.17 17.31 15.50
C ASN A 307 15.35 16.36 15.28
N LEU A 308 16.27 16.22 16.25
CA LEU A 308 17.31 15.20 16.23
C LEU A 308 16.71 13.79 16.24
N LEU A 309 15.73 13.56 17.11
CA LEU A 309 14.95 12.33 17.22
C LEU A 309 14.32 11.96 15.87
N LEU A 310 13.67 12.93 15.22
CA LEU A 310 13.11 12.78 13.88
C LEU A 310 14.17 12.37 12.84
N ALA A 311 15.34 13.03 12.85
CA ALA A 311 16.41 12.76 11.91
C ALA A 311 17.00 11.35 12.06
N VAL A 312 17.26 10.90 13.29
CA VAL A 312 17.82 9.56 13.55
C VAL A 312 16.82 8.46 13.20
N VAL A 313 15.53 8.65 13.53
CA VAL A 313 14.47 7.72 13.15
C VAL A 313 14.38 7.59 11.62
N PHE A 314 14.48 8.70 10.88
CA PHE A 314 14.46 8.68 9.43
C PHE A 314 15.65 7.93 8.82
N ASP A 315 16.87 8.21 9.30
CA ASP A 315 18.09 7.59 8.77
C ASP A 315 18.12 6.07 9.02
N THR A 316 17.78 5.66 10.25
CA THR A 316 17.68 4.24 10.61
C THR A 316 16.60 3.51 9.82
N PHE A 317 15.43 4.13 9.64
CA PHE A 317 14.36 3.56 8.83
C PHE A 317 14.76 3.37 7.37
N ASN A 318 15.42 4.37 6.75
CA ASN A 318 15.91 4.27 5.38
C ASN A 318 16.98 3.19 5.24
N GLY A 319 17.89 3.06 6.21
CA GLY A 319 18.86 1.98 6.25
C GLY A 319 18.20 0.59 6.24
N VAL A 320 17.17 0.39 7.07
CA VAL A 320 16.40 -0.86 7.10
C VAL A 320 15.64 -1.10 5.80
N GLU A 321 15.02 -0.06 5.19
CA GLU A 321 14.35 -0.20 3.90
C GLU A 321 15.32 -0.63 2.80
N LYS A 322 16.50 0.00 2.75
CA LYS A 322 17.55 -0.28 1.77
C LYS A 322 18.04 -1.73 1.86
N VAL A 323 18.38 -2.21 3.05
CA VAL A 323 18.81 -3.61 3.28
C VAL A 323 17.69 -4.58 2.86
N LYS A 324 16.43 -4.27 3.20
CA LYS A 324 15.31 -5.14 2.81
C LYS A 324 15.09 -5.16 1.31
N PHE A 325 15.23 -4.01 0.63
CA PHE A 325 15.13 -3.92 -0.82
C PHE A 325 16.21 -4.78 -1.52
N LYS A 326 17.47 -4.69 -1.06
CA LYS A 326 18.57 -5.55 -1.54
C LYS A 326 18.22 -7.03 -1.37
N SER A 327 17.77 -7.44 -0.18
CA SER A 327 17.38 -8.83 0.10
C SER A 327 16.28 -9.34 -0.83
N LEU A 328 15.24 -8.54 -1.09
CA LEU A 328 14.14 -8.90 -2.01
C LEU A 328 14.63 -9.11 -3.44
N LEU A 329 15.55 -8.26 -3.89
CA LEU A 329 16.06 -8.28 -5.25
C LEU A 329 17.02 -9.48 -5.47
N LEU A 330 17.88 -9.78 -4.49
CA LEU A 330 18.72 -10.98 -4.49
C LEU A 330 17.88 -12.26 -4.48
N HIS A 331 16.81 -12.31 -3.69
CA HIS A 331 15.92 -13.46 -3.64
C HIS A 331 15.21 -13.71 -4.97
N LYS A 332 14.72 -12.66 -5.64
CA LYS A 332 14.20 -12.75 -7.02
C LYS A 332 15.24 -13.28 -8.00
N ARG A 333 16.50 -12.83 -7.88
CA ARG A 333 17.60 -13.29 -8.74
C ARG A 333 17.91 -14.77 -8.54
N SER A 334 17.88 -15.25 -7.30
CA SER A 334 18.02 -16.68 -6.98
C SER A 334 16.88 -17.52 -7.58
N ALA A 335 15.63 -17.05 -7.50
CA ALA A 335 14.49 -17.72 -8.14
C ALA A 335 14.66 -17.84 -9.67
N MET A 336 15.09 -16.75 -10.32
CA MET A 336 15.37 -16.74 -11.76
C MET A 336 16.47 -17.74 -12.12
N ARG A 337 17.52 -17.84 -11.29
CA ARG A 337 18.62 -18.79 -11.50
C ARG A 337 18.13 -20.25 -11.39
N HIS A 338 17.34 -20.59 -10.38
CA HIS A 338 16.76 -21.94 -10.24
C HIS A 338 15.82 -22.29 -11.38
N ALA A 339 14.94 -21.36 -11.77
CA ALA A 339 14.05 -21.56 -12.91
C ALA A 339 14.83 -21.74 -14.23
N PHE A 340 15.88 -20.96 -14.45
CA PHE A 340 16.75 -21.11 -15.63
C PHE A 340 17.41 -22.50 -15.66
N GLN A 341 17.96 -22.95 -14.53
CA GLN A 341 18.59 -24.27 -14.42
C GLN A 341 17.62 -25.43 -14.75
N LEU A 342 16.34 -25.31 -14.38
CA LEU A 342 15.31 -26.32 -14.68
C LEU A 342 14.86 -26.30 -16.15
N LEU A 343 14.96 -25.16 -16.81
CA LEU A 343 14.54 -24.98 -18.20
C LEU A 343 15.61 -25.37 -19.21
N VAL A 344 16.88 -25.34 -18.81
CA VAL A 344 18.01 -25.71 -19.66
C VAL A 344 18.10 -27.23 -19.83
N SER A 345 18.34 -27.69 -21.06
CA SER A 345 18.54 -29.12 -21.35
C SER A 345 20.01 -29.49 -21.13
N ARG A 346 20.28 -30.70 -20.60
CA ARG A 346 21.66 -31.24 -20.52
C ARG A 346 22.39 -31.31 -21.87
N GLN A 347 21.64 -31.38 -22.98
CA GLN A 347 22.22 -31.43 -24.33
C GLN A 347 22.62 -30.04 -24.88
N ARG A 348 22.07 -28.95 -24.32
CA ARG A 348 22.40 -27.57 -24.70
C ARG A 348 22.34 -26.67 -23.45
N PRO A 349 23.45 -26.56 -22.70
CA PRO A 349 23.48 -25.81 -21.44
C PRO A 349 23.39 -24.29 -21.63
N ASP A 350 23.63 -23.80 -22.85
CA ASP A 350 23.94 -22.39 -23.08
C ASP A 350 22.72 -21.45 -23.18
N GLY A 351 21.48 -21.99 -23.19
CA GLY A 351 20.31 -21.12 -23.20
C GLY A 351 18.95 -21.80 -23.27
N VAL A 352 17.90 -21.01 -23.00
CA VAL A 352 16.49 -21.45 -23.03
C VAL A 352 15.90 -21.22 -24.42
N SER A 353 15.38 -22.29 -25.02
CA SER A 353 14.70 -22.22 -26.33
C SER A 353 13.28 -21.65 -26.22
N LEU A 354 12.75 -21.13 -27.34
CA LEU A 354 11.36 -20.64 -27.41
C LEU A 354 10.34 -21.68 -26.95
N LYS A 355 10.56 -22.97 -27.23
CA LYS A 355 9.68 -24.07 -26.81
C LYS A 355 9.63 -24.22 -25.28
N GLN A 356 10.78 -24.16 -24.62
CA GLN A 356 10.87 -24.26 -23.16
C GLN A 356 10.29 -23.03 -22.48
N PHE A 357 10.57 -21.83 -23.02
CA PHE A 357 9.99 -20.58 -22.55
C PHE A 357 8.46 -20.57 -22.69
N ASP A 358 7.94 -21.08 -23.81
CA ASP A 358 6.50 -21.21 -24.01
C ASP A 358 5.85 -22.18 -23.01
N GLY A 359 6.54 -23.27 -22.68
CA GLY A 359 6.15 -24.23 -21.64
C GLY A 359 6.02 -23.56 -20.27
N LEU A 360 7.04 -22.79 -19.86
CA LEU A 360 7.03 -22.01 -18.62
C LEU A 360 5.82 -21.07 -18.55
N LEU A 361 5.59 -20.29 -19.61
CA LEU A 361 4.58 -19.23 -19.59
C LEU A 361 3.14 -19.76 -19.52
N ARG A 362 2.88 -21.02 -19.88
CA ARG A 362 1.57 -21.64 -19.69
C ARG A 362 1.19 -21.78 -18.23
N PHE A 363 2.15 -22.14 -17.39
CA PHE A 363 1.93 -22.32 -15.96
C PHE A 363 2.08 -21.00 -15.21
N TYR A 364 3.07 -20.18 -15.57
CA TYR A 364 3.30 -18.90 -14.90
C TYR A 364 2.22 -17.85 -15.24
N ARG A 365 1.78 -17.76 -16.51
CA ARG A 365 0.76 -16.81 -17.01
C ARG A 365 -0.20 -17.45 -18.03
N PRO A 366 -1.17 -18.28 -17.58
CA PRO A 366 -2.02 -19.08 -18.48
C PRO A 366 -2.92 -18.26 -19.42
N ARG A 367 -3.28 -17.02 -19.04
CA ARG A 367 -4.17 -16.15 -19.84
C ARG A 367 -3.46 -15.39 -20.97
N MET A 368 -2.16 -15.58 -21.15
CA MET A 368 -1.36 -14.85 -22.14
C MET A 368 -1.53 -15.42 -23.55
N SER A 369 -1.73 -14.55 -24.54
CA SER A 369 -1.91 -14.99 -25.94
C SER A 369 -0.59 -15.54 -26.51
N ALA A 370 -0.67 -16.40 -27.53
CA ALA A 370 0.53 -16.96 -28.19
C ALA A 370 1.39 -15.85 -28.83
N ARG A 371 0.76 -14.82 -29.40
CA ARG A 371 1.44 -13.63 -29.92
C ARG A 371 2.24 -12.92 -28.83
N ASP A 372 1.60 -12.65 -27.70
CA ASP A 372 2.26 -11.88 -26.64
C ASP A 372 3.41 -12.69 -25.99
N ARG A 373 3.30 -14.02 -25.90
CA ARG A 373 4.40 -14.91 -25.45
C ARG A 373 5.62 -14.82 -26.37
N PHE A 374 5.41 -14.84 -27.68
CA PHE A 374 6.48 -14.64 -28.65
C PHE A 374 7.11 -13.24 -28.54
N LEU A 375 6.29 -12.19 -28.44
CA LEU A 375 6.78 -10.82 -28.26
C LEU A 375 7.60 -10.65 -26.98
N THR A 376 7.19 -11.29 -25.87
CA THR A 376 8.00 -11.28 -24.64
C THR A 376 9.34 -12.00 -24.81
N PHE A 377 9.38 -13.13 -25.51
CA PHE A 377 10.63 -13.84 -25.79
C PHE A 377 11.58 -12.96 -26.62
N LYS A 378 11.05 -12.30 -27.66
CA LYS A 378 11.83 -11.40 -28.51
C LYS A 378 12.34 -10.17 -27.73
N ALA A 379 11.52 -9.60 -26.85
CA ALA A 379 11.92 -8.46 -26.02
C ALA A 379 12.97 -8.79 -24.96
N LEU A 380 12.98 -10.04 -24.48
CA LEU A 380 14.00 -10.57 -23.58
C LEU A 380 15.34 -10.78 -24.30
N ASN A 381 15.29 -11.23 -25.55
CA ASN A 381 16.45 -11.58 -26.35
C ASN A 381 17.17 -10.35 -26.92
N GLN A 382 18.00 -9.69 -26.11
CA GLN A 382 18.81 -8.55 -26.54
C GLN A 382 20.03 -8.97 -27.36
N SER A 383 20.50 -10.21 -27.17
CA SER A 383 21.66 -10.78 -27.87
C SER A 383 21.37 -11.19 -29.33
N GLY A 384 20.10 -11.25 -29.73
CA GLY A 384 19.70 -11.63 -31.10
C GLY A 384 19.96 -13.10 -31.44
N THR A 385 20.26 -13.93 -30.44
CA THR A 385 20.54 -15.37 -30.63
C THR A 385 19.25 -16.19 -30.63
N THR A 386 19.27 -17.45 -31.03
CA THR A 386 18.04 -18.28 -31.04
C THR A 386 17.59 -18.75 -29.66
N MET A 387 18.36 -18.46 -28.60
CA MET A 387 18.13 -18.91 -27.23
C MET A 387 18.36 -17.77 -26.22
N LEU A 388 17.72 -17.84 -25.05
CA LEU A 388 17.91 -16.83 -24.00
C LEU A 388 19.08 -17.19 -23.10
N SER A 389 20.01 -16.25 -22.92
CA SER A 389 21.10 -16.34 -21.94
C SER A 389 20.58 -16.10 -20.50
N LEU A 390 21.40 -16.42 -19.50
CA LEU A 390 21.04 -16.14 -18.09
C LEU A 390 20.90 -14.63 -17.83
N GLU A 391 21.73 -13.80 -18.46
CA GLU A 391 21.70 -12.34 -18.34
C GLU A 391 20.42 -11.75 -18.93
N ASP A 392 20.00 -12.25 -20.09
CA ASP A 392 18.71 -11.91 -20.70
C ASP A 392 17.56 -12.35 -19.79
N PHE A 393 17.65 -13.56 -19.23
CA PHE A 393 16.62 -14.13 -18.36
C PHE A 393 16.42 -13.35 -17.04
N TYR A 394 17.45 -12.66 -16.52
CA TYR A 394 17.31 -11.84 -15.31
C TYR A 394 16.34 -10.67 -15.47
N LYS A 395 16.00 -10.27 -16.71
CA LYS A 395 15.02 -9.21 -17.00
C LYS A 395 13.59 -9.73 -17.08
N ILE A 396 13.34 -11.02 -16.82
CA ILE A 396 12.01 -11.64 -16.98
C ILE A 396 10.91 -10.92 -16.20
N TYR A 397 11.12 -10.56 -14.93
CA TYR A 397 10.10 -9.85 -14.16
C TYR A 397 9.74 -8.47 -14.75
N GLU A 398 10.69 -7.80 -15.40
CA GLU A 398 10.46 -6.48 -16.01
C GLU A 398 9.68 -6.60 -17.32
N VAL A 399 10.03 -7.58 -18.16
CA VAL A 399 9.42 -7.79 -19.48
C VAL A 399 8.04 -8.44 -19.36
N MET A 400 7.85 -9.34 -18.38
CA MET A 400 6.57 -10.01 -18.15
C MET A 400 5.43 -9.06 -17.72
N GLY A 401 5.77 -7.85 -17.23
CA GLY A 401 4.78 -6.82 -16.92
C GLY A 401 4.25 -6.05 -18.13
N LEU A 402 4.86 -6.21 -19.32
CA LEU A 402 4.50 -5.46 -20.52
C LEU A 402 3.19 -5.94 -21.14
N LYS A 403 2.32 -4.99 -21.49
CA LYS A 403 1.14 -5.24 -22.32
C LYS A 403 1.46 -4.84 -23.76
N TRP A 404 1.45 -5.82 -24.65
CA TRP A 404 1.74 -5.63 -26.06
C TRP A 404 0.54 -5.10 -26.83
N ARG A 405 0.76 -4.05 -27.62
CA ARG A 405 -0.22 -3.53 -28.58
C ARG A 405 0.50 -3.28 -29.91
N ALA A 406 -0.15 -3.61 -31.03
CA ALA A 406 0.35 -3.21 -32.33
C ALA A 406 0.39 -1.68 -32.42
N ARG A 407 1.46 -1.12 -32.99
CA ARG A 407 1.56 0.29 -33.32
C ARG A 407 0.62 0.56 -34.50
N ARG A 408 -0.65 0.83 -34.21
CA ARG A 408 -1.62 1.26 -35.22
C ARG A 408 -1.39 2.73 -35.53
N SER A 409 -0.93 3.02 -36.74
CA SER A 409 -0.80 4.39 -37.24
C SER A 409 -2.19 4.96 -37.53
N GLY A 410 -2.81 5.60 -36.54
CA GLY A 410 -3.82 6.63 -36.80
C GLY A 410 -5.18 6.19 -37.36
N GLU A 411 -5.63 4.95 -37.16
CA GLU A 411 -7.04 4.59 -37.42
C GLU A 411 -7.93 5.40 -36.45
N TYR A 412 -8.59 6.43 -36.97
CA TYR A 412 -9.62 7.13 -36.23
C TYR A 412 -10.87 6.26 -36.20
N TRP A 413 -11.63 6.29 -35.10
CA TRP A 413 -12.86 5.50 -34.98
C TRP A 413 -13.91 5.82 -36.07
N PHE A 414 -13.74 6.95 -36.75
CA PHE A 414 -14.60 7.44 -37.83
C PHE A 414 -14.06 7.15 -39.23
N ASP A 415 -12.97 6.39 -39.38
CA ASP A 415 -12.43 6.03 -40.70
C ASP A 415 -13.35 5.06 -41.47
N ASP A 416 -14.19 4.29 -40.75
CA ASP A 416 -15.19 3.37 -41.34
C ASP A 416 -16.53 4.06 -41.68
N LEU A 417 -16.67 5.37 -41.42
CA LEU A 417 -17.92 6.12 -41.62
C LEU A 417 -18.06 6.65 -43.06
N PRO A 418 -19.30 6.83 -43.57
CA PRO A 418 -19.52 7.40 -44.89
C PRO A 418 -18.95 8.83 -45.01
N HIS A 419 -18.59 9.21 -46.24
CA HIS A 419 -17.76 10.39 -46.55
C HIS A 419 -18.26 11.72 -45.94
N THR A 420 -19.58 11.89 -45.76
CA THR A 420 -20.20 13.06 -45.14
C THR A 420 -19.96 13.12 -43.62
N ALA A 421 -20.14 11.99 -42.94
CA ALA A 421 -19.88 11.87 -41.50
C ALA A 421 -18.38 11.95 -41.19
N PHE A 422 -17.54 11.34 -42.05
CA PHE A 422 -16.09 11.44 -41.97
C PHE A 422 -15.60 12.90 -41.95
N LEU A 423 -16.15 13.76 -42.81
CA LEU A 423 -15.77 15.17 -42.87
C LEU A 423 -16.12 15.92 -41.57
N ILE A 424 -17.29 15.63 -41.00
CA ILE A 424 -17.76 16.23 -39.74
C ILE A 424 -16.85 15.83 -38.58
N PHE A 425 -16.59 14.53 -38.40
CA PHE A 425 -15.73 14.05 -37.30
C PHE A 425 -14.27 14.48 -37.46
N LYS A 426 -13.76 14.55 -38.70
CA LYS A 426 -12.44 15.12 -38.99
C LYS A 426 -12.36 16.59 -38.60
N GLY A 427 -13.41 17.37 -38.87
CA GLY A 427 -13.54 18.75 -38.43
C GLY A 427 -13.55 18.89 -36.91
N ILE A 428 -14.37 18.09 -36.21
CA ILE A 428 -14.44 18.08 -34.74
C ILE A 428 -13.08 17.72 -34.13
N ASN A 429 -12.40 16.70 -34.67
CA ASN A 429 -11.07 16.31 -34.23
C ASN A 429 -10.04 17.45 -34.38
N LEU A 430 -10.09 18.18 -35.51
CA LEU A 430 -9.22 19.35 -35.73
C LEU A 430 -9.50 20.47 -34.71
N VAL A 431 -10.78 20.76 -34.43
CA VAL A 431 -11.18 21.77 -33.44
C VAL A 431 -10.73 21.37 -32.03
N VAL A 432 -11.00 20.13 -31.62
CA VAL A 432 -10.67 19.63 -30.28
C VAL A 432 -9.15 19.58 -30.02
N LYS A 433 -8.36 19.24 -31.05
CA LYS A 433 -6.89 19.25 -30.96
C LYS A 433 -6.27 20.65 -31.06
N SER A 434 -7.04 21.66 -31.45
CA SER A 434 -6.52 23.03 -31.54
C SER A 434 -6.12 23.59 -30.17
N LYS A 435 -5.01 24.33 -30.12
CA LYS A 435 -4.59 25.05 -28.90
C LYS A 435 -5.61 26.10 -28.49
N ALA A 436 -6.29 26.72 -29.47
CA ALA A 436 -7.33 27.71 -29.23
C ALA A 436 -8.48 27.15 -28.39
N PHE A 437 -8.98 25.95 -28.73
CA PHE A 437 -10.03 25.28 -27.96
C PHE A 437 -9.62 25.08 -26.49
N GLN A 438 -8.38 24.65 -26.23
CA GLN A 438 -7.88 24.49 -24.87
C GLN A 438 -7.84 25.81 -24.08
N TYR A 439 -7.35 26.89 -24.69
CA TYR A 439 -7.31 28.21 -24.04
C TYR A 439 -8.72 28.76 -23.75
N VAL A 440 -9.66 28.60 -24.68
CA VAL A 440 -11.08 28.97 -24.46
C VAL A 440 -11.63 28.23 -23.24
N MET A 441 -11.38 26.93 -23.12
CA MET A 441 -11.83 26.17 -21.95
C MET A 441 -11.23 26.69 -20.65
N TYR A 442 -9.93 27.05 -20.62
CA TYR A 442 -9.31 27.61 -19.43
C TYR A 442 -9.89 28.98 -19.05
N ILE A 443 -10.19 29.83 -20.03
CA ILE A 443 -10.84 31.12 -19.81
C ILE A 443 -12.22 30.91 -19.17
N VAL A 444 -13.01 29.96 -19.69
CA VAL A 444 -14.33 29.65 -19.13
C VAL A 444 -14.24 29.16 -17.69
N VAL A 445 -13.27 28.29 -17.37
CA VAL A 445 -13.04 27.85 -15.98
C VAL A 445 -12.64 29.02 -15.08
N ALA A 446 -11.78 29.93 -15.56
CA ALA A 446 -11.37 31.10 -14.80
C ALA A 446 -12.53 32.07 -14.55
N VAL A 447 -13.34 32.36 -15.57
CA VAL A 447 -14.56 33.19 -15.45
C VAL A 447 -15.55 32.55 -14.48
N ASN A 448 -15.75 31.23 -14.55
CA ASN A 448 -16.59 30.52 -13.58
C ASN A 448 -16.05 30.65 -12.14
N GLY A 449 -14.74 30.59 -11.94
CA GLY A 449 -14.14 30.79 -10.62
C GLY A 449 -14.36 32.19 -10.06
N VAL A 450 -14.18 33.22 -10.90
CA VAL A 450 -14.48 34.61 -10.52
C VAL A 450 -15.97 34.78 -10.23
N TRP A 451 -16.83 34.14 -11.04
CA TRP A 451 -18.27 34.17 -10.83
C TRP A 451 -18.68 33.55 -9.48
N ILE A 452 -18.15 32.37 -9.14
CA ILE A 452 -18.40 31.72 -7.85
C ILE A 452 -18.01 32.65 -6.69
N LEU A 453 -16.86 33.34 -6.80
CA LEU A 453 -16.41 34.30 -5.77
C LEU A 453 -17.35 35.50 -5.64
N VAL A 454 -17.87 36.03 -6.75
CA VAL A 454 -18.85 37.12 -6.73
C VAL A 454 -20.20 36.65 -6.19
N GLU A 455 -20.67 35.47 -6.60
CA GLU A 455 -21.91 34.86 -6.14
C GLU A 455 -21.89 34.62 -4.61
N THR A 456 -20.76 34.17 -4.05
CA THR A 456 -20.61 34.03 -2.60
C THR A 456 -20.73 35.35 -1.85
N ASN A 457 -20.34 36.46 -2.46
CA ASN A 457 -20.44 37.80 -1.85
C ASN A 457 -21.82 38.45 -2.06
N MET A 458 -22.49 38.17 -3.17
CA MET A 458 -23.75 38.81 -3.57
C MET A 458 -25.00 37.98 -3.23
N LEU A 459 -24.83 36.74 -2.74
CA LEU A 459 -25.88 35.81 -2.28
C LEU A 459 -27.05 35.59 -3.25
N ASN A 460 -26.87 35.91 -4.54
CA ASN A 460 -27.96 35.84 -5.49
C ASN A 460 -27.43 35.71 -6.93
N SER A 461 -27.66 34.54 -7.55
CA SER A 461 -27.88 34.32 -9.00
C SER A 461 -27.81 32.82 -9.38
N LYS A 462 -28.96 32.18 -9.56
CA LYS A 462 -29.08 30.79 -10.07
C LYS A 462 -28.78 30.55 -11.58
N PRO A 463 -28.91 31.52 -12.52
CA PRO A 463 -28.91 31.17 -13.96
C PRO A 463 -27.53 30.85 -14.54
N VAL A 464 -26.46 31.45 -14.02
CA VAL A 464 -25.10 31.28 -14.59
C VAL A 464 -24.56 29.87 -14.37
N CYS A 465 -24.95 29.22 -13.27
CA CYS A 465 -24.56 27.85 -12.98
C CYS A 465 -25.04 26.86 -14.06
N VAL A 466 -26.25 27.06 -14.58
CA VAL A 466 -26.82 26.19 -15.63
C VAL A 466 -26.07 26.37 -16.95
N CYS A 467 -25.80 27.62 -17.33
CA CYS A 467 -25.07 27.94 -18.55
C CYS A 467 -23.66 27.32 -18.57
N VAL A 468 -22.94 27.42 -17.45
CA VAL A 468 -21.60 26.85 -17.30
C VAL A 468 -21.63 25.31 -17.34
N CYS A 469 -22.60 24.67 -16.68
CA CYS A 469 -22.76 23.21 -16.74
C CYS A 469 -23.03 22.71 -18.17
N VAL A 470 -23.91 23.40 -18.92
CA VAL A 470 -24.18 23.06 -20.33
C VAL A 470 -22.90 23.20 -21.17
N PHE A 471 -22.12 24.26 -20.95
CA PHE A 471 -20.87 24.47 -21.67
C PHE A 471 -19.86 23.32 -21.45
N TYR A 472 -19.71 22.85 -20.20
CA TYR A 472 -18.86 21.69 -19.93
C TYR A 472 -19.43 20.38 -20.49
N GLY A 473 -20.75 20.22 -20.52
CA GLY A 473 -21.39 19.07 -21.18
C GLY A 473 -21.06 19.01 -22.68
N VAL A 474 -21.19 20.16 -23.37
CA VAL A 474 -20.85 20.28 -24.80
C VAL A 474 -19.36 20.01 -25.03
N GLU A 475 -18.47 20.55 -24.19
CA GLU A 475 -17.03 20.27 -24.26
C GLU A 475 -16.75 18.76 -24.23
N VAL A 476 -17.31 18.05 -23.25
CA VAL A 476 -17.09 16.61 -23.08
C VAL A 476 -17.61 15.83 -24.28
N LEU A 477 -18.80 16.17 -24.79
CA LEU A 477 -19.35 15.54 -26.00
C LEU A 477 -18.47 15.76 -27.24
N LEU A 478 -17.98 16.98 -27.45
CA LEU A 478 -17.06 17.30 -28.54
C LEU A 478 -15.74 16.52 -28.42
N LYS A 479 -15.17 16.42 -27.22
CA LYS A 479 -13.93 15.67 -27.00
C LYS A 479 -14.10 14.17 -27.21
N ILE A 480 -15.20 13.57 -26.72
CA ILE A 480 -15.48 12.13 -26.89
C ILE A 480 -15.68 11.80 -28.38
N THR A 481 -16.42 12.64 -29.11
CA THR A 481 -16.67 12.43 -30.54
C THR A 481 -15.42 12.69 -31.40
N GLY A 482 -14.62 13.72 -31.09
CA GLY A 482 -13.41 14.08 -31.86
C GLY A 482 -12.21 13.14 -31.64
N LEU A 483 -11.97 12.70 -30.40
CA LEU A 483 -10.84 11.82 -30.07
C LEU A 483 -11.22 10.34 -30.11
N GLY A 484 -12.51 10.02 -29.97
CA GLY A 484 -13.01 8.67 -29.73
C GLY A 484 -13.01 8.30 -28.24
N PRO A 485 -13.94 7.45 -27.79
CA PRO A 485 -14.10 7.12 -26.37
C PRO A 485 -12.85 6.44 -25.79
N VAL A 486 -12.19 5.56 -26.57
CA VAL A 486 -10.99 4.83 -26.11
C VAL A 486 -9.83 5.79 -25.85
N ALA A 487 -9.56 6.74 -26.75
CA ALA A 487 -8.51 7.71 -26.57
C ALA A 487 -8.86 8.74 -25.49
N TYR A 488 -10.14 9.16 -25.41
CA TYR A 488 -10.61 10.10 -24.39
C TYR A 488 -10.41 9.57 -22.97
N PHE A 489 -10.91 8.36 -22.68
CA PHE A 489 -10.82 7.74 -21.35
C PHE A 489 -9.41 7.21 -21.02
N SER A 490 -8.49 7.17 -21.99
CA SER A 490 -7.08 6.84 -21.72
C SER A 490 -6.34 7.94 -20.97
N SER A 491 -6.81 9.19 -21.04
CA SER A 491 -6.22 10.31 -20.32
C SER A 491 -6.91 10.53 -18.97
N GLY A 492 -6.15 10.39 -17.88
CA GLY A 492 -6.67 10.60 -16.52
C GLY A 492 -7.26 12.00 -16.29
N TRP A 493 -6.73 13.01 -16.97
CA TRP A 493 -7.25 14.38 -16.91
C TRP A 493 -8.59 14.57 -17.63
N ASN A 494 -8.83 13.83 -18.70
CA ASN A 494 -10.13 13.82 -19.39
C ASN A 494 -11.15 12.99 -18.61
N LEU A 495 -10.72 11.88 -17.98
CA LEU A 495 -11.54 11.11 -17.04
C LEU A 495 -11.98 11.96 -15.83
N PHE A 496 -11.08 12.79 -15.29
CA PHE A 496 -11.42 13.75 -14.23
C PHE A 496 -12.39 14.83 -14.72
N ASP A 497 -12.19 15.40 -15.91
CA ASP A 497 -13.15 16.38 -16.46
C ASP A 497 -14.54 15.76 -16.59
N PHE A 498 -14.59 14.54 -17.14
CA PHE A 498 -15.82 13.76 -17.30
C PHE A 498 -16.51 13.50 -15.96
N SER A 499 -15.80 13.00 -14.95
CA SER A 499 -16.40 12.71 -13.64
C SER A 499 -16.97 13.97 -13.00
N VAL A 500 -16.23 15.08 -13.01
CA VAL A 500 -16.70 16.37 -12.47
C VAL A 500 -17.90 16.91 -13.25
N THR A 501 -17.95 16.77 -14.59
CA THR A 501 -19.14 17.15 -15.35
C THR A 501 -20.36 16.30 -15.00
N VAL A 502 -20.19 14.98 -14.86
CA VAL A 502 -21.28 14.07 -14.51
C VAL A 502 -21.83 14.38 -13.12
N PHE A 503 -20.96 14.61 -12.14
CA PHE A 503 -21.38 15.06 -10.81
C PHE A 503 -22.12 16.40 -10.87
N ALA A 504 -21.66 17.36 -11.68
CA ALA A 504 -22.35 18.64 -11.84
C ALA A 504 -23.76 18.48 -12.45
N PHE A 505 -23.93 17.61 -13.45
CA PHE A 505 -25.25 17.28 -13.99
C PHE A 505 -26.14 16.56 -12.97
N LEU A 506 -25.59 15.62 -12.20
CA LEU A 506 -26.32 14.94 -11.13
C LEU A 506 -26.79 15.91 -10.04
N GLY A 507 -25.94 16.87 -9.66
CA GLY A 507 -26.29 17.94 -8.73
C GLY A 507 -27.38 18.87 -9.27
N LEU A 508 -27.35 19.19 -10.57
CA LEU A 508 -28.40 20.00 -11.20
C LEU A 508 -29.74 19.27 -11.26
N ILE A 509 -29.72 17.98 -11.60
CA ILE A 509 -30.91 17.12 -11.60
C ILE A 509 -31.48 17.02 -10.19
N ALA A 510 -30.64 16.77 -9.18
CA ALA A 510 -31.07 16.72 -7.78
C ALA A 510 -31.70 18.04 -7.31
N LEU A 511 -31.13 19.18 -7.73
CA LEU A 511 -31.70 20.51 -7.43
C LEU A 511 -33.04 20.73 -8.15
N ALA A 512 -33.21 20.22 -9.37
CA ALA A 512 -34.46 20.33 -10.12
C ALA A 512 -35.59 19.47 -9.52
N PHE A 513 -35.24 18.37 -8.84
CA PHE A 513 -36.17 17.49 -8.14
C PHE A 513 -36.29 17.76 -6.63
N ASP A 514 -35.72 18.88 -6.13
CA ASP A 514 -35.72 19.27 -4.71
C ASP A 514 -35.25 18.15 -3.75
N MET A 515 -34.28 17.34 -4.18
CA MET A 515 -33.72 16.26 -3.36
C MET A 515 -32.67 16.82 -2.40
N GLU A 516 -33.09 17.27 -1.22
CA GLU A 516 -32.23 17.86 -0.17
C GLU A 516 -30.93 17.08 0.12
N PRO A 517 -30.91 15.73 0.21
CA PRO A 517 -29.70 14.99 0.55
C PRO A 517 -28.58 15.12 -0.49
N PHE A 518 -28.88 15.50 -1.73
CA PHE A 518 -27.90 15.62 -2.81
C PHE A 518 -27.40 17.06 -3.01
N TYR A 519 -27.86 18.01 -2.20
CA TYR A 519 -27.42 19.41 -2.28
C TYR A 519 -25.89 19.56 -2.09
N PHE A 520 -25.24 18.66 -1.35
CA PHE A 520 -23.77 18.66 -1.20
C PHE A 520 -23.04 18.60 -2.55
N ILE A 521 -23.61 17.97 -3.58
CA ILE A 521 -23.01 17.91 -4.92
C ILE A 521 -22.94 19.31 -5.55
N VAL A 522 -23.94 20.17 -5.28
CA VAL A 522 -23.96 21.58 -5.68
C VAL A 522 -22.93 22.41 -4.91
N VAL A 523 -22.62 22.02 -3.67
CA VAL A 523 -21.56 22.66 -2.87
C VAL A 523 -20.17 22.34 -3.43
N LEU A 524 -19.98 21.18 -4.06
CA LEU A 524 -18.71 20.76 -4.67
C LEU A 524 -18.39 21.42 -6.03
N ARG A 525 -19.22 22.37 -6.52
CA ARG A 525 -18.99 23.14 -7.76
C ARG A 525 -17.56 23.70 -7.91
N PRO A 526 -16.89 24.24 -6.86
CA PRO A 526 -15.52 24.74 -6.96
C PRO A 526 -14.47 23.70 -7.37
N LEU A 527 -14.74 22.38 -7.25
CA LEU A 527 -13.83 21.33 -7.73
C LEU A 527 -13.55 21.44 -9.24
N GLN A 528 -14.45 22.06 -10.01
CA GLN A 528 -14.23 22.37 -11.43
C GLN A 528 -13.01 23.27 -11.66
N LEU A 529 -12.63 24.10 -10.68
CA LEU A 529 -11.46 24.98 -10.77
C LEU A 529 -10.14 24.22 -10.72
N LEU A 530 -10.13 22.97 -10.23
CA LEU A 530 -8.95 22.10 -10.27
C LEU A 530 -8.47 21.86 -11.72
N ARG A 531 -9.33 22.08 -12.73
CA ARG A 531 -8.94 22.07 -14.14
C ARG A 531 -7.88 23.12 -14.48
N LEU A 532 -7.83 24.25 -13.76
CA LEU A 532 -6.79 25.28 -13.95
C LEU A 532 -5.40 24.78 -13.55
N PHE A 533 -5.30 23.79 -12.65
CA PHE A 533 -4.01 23.20 -12.29
C PHE A 533 -3.35 22.48 -13.48
N LYS A 534 -4.12 22.15 -14.52
CA LYS A 534 -3.57 21.65 -15.78
C LYS A 534 -2.70 22.68 -16.49
N ILE A 535 -2.88 23.98 -16.28
CA ILE A 535 -2.15 25.03 -17.02
C ILE A 535 -0.66 24.99 -16.68
N LYS A 536 -0.32 24.88 -15.39
CA LYS A 536 1.07 24.90 -14.94
C LYS A 536 1.61 23.49 -14.82
N GLN A 537 2.67 23.19 -15.58
CA GLN A 537 3.32 21.89 -15.56
C GLN A 537 3.73 21.42 -14.15
N ARG A 538 4.18 22.34 -13.28
CA ARG A 538 4.58 21.99 -11.91
C ARG A 538 3.43 21.32 -11.13
N TYR A 539 2.20 21.79 -11.27
CA TYR A 539 1.04 21.19 -10.59
C TYR A 539 0.65 19.85 -11.21
N ARG A 540 0.75 19.72 -12.54
CA ARG A 540 0.56 18.41 -13.21
C ARG A 540 1.52 17.37 -12.67
N ASN A 541 2.81 17.69 -12.61
CA ASN A 541 3.83 16.79 -12.08
C ASN A 541 3.50 16.36 -10.64
N VAL A 542 3.10 17.30 -9.77
CA VAL A 542 2.72 17.04 -8.37
C VAL A 542 1.52 16.10 -8.26
N LEU A 543 0.49 16.29 -9.08
CA LEU A 543 -0.71 15.43 -9.05
C LEU A 543 -0.42 14.06 -9.63
N ASP A 544 0.34 13.98 -10.73
CA ASP A 544 0.77 12.70 -11.30
C ASP A 544 1.66 11.93 -10.32
N THR A 545 2.57 12.60 -9.59
CA THR A 545 3.35 11.99 -8.51
C THR A 545 2.45 11.47 -7.39
N MET A 546 1.43 12.23 -7.00
CA MET A 546 0.51 11.88 -5.90
C MET A 546 -0.31 10.64 -6.25
N PHE A 547 -0.91 10.58 -7.44
CA PHE A 547 -1.70 9.43 -7.86
C PHE A 547 -0.85 8.16 -8.06
N GLU A 548 0.39 8.30 -8.52
CA GLU A 548 1.31 7.15 -8.62
C GLU A 548 1.73 6.63 -7.24
N LEU A 549 1.93 7.51 -6.26
CA LEU A 549 2.30 7.14 -4.88
C LEU A 549 1.10 6.77 -4.00
N PHE A 550 -0.13 7.00 -4.45
CA PHE A 550 -1.34 6.77 -3.64
C PHE A 550 -1.44 5.34 -3.06
N PRO A 551 -1.20 4.25 -3.82
CA PRO A 551 -1.26 2.90 -3.25
C PRO A 551 -0.25 2.69 -2.10
N ARG A 552 0.92 3.35 -2.18
CA ARG A 552 1.95 3.33 -1.14
C ARG A 552 1.48 4.11 0.09
N MET A 553 0.92 5.30 -0.10
CA MET A 553 0.33 6.11 0.98
C MET A 553 -0.82 5.38 1.68
N ALA A 554 -1.70 4.72 0.92
CA ALA A 554 -2.80 3.93 1.49
C ALA A 554 -2.29 2.80 2.39
N SER A 555 -1.20 2.12 2.01
CA SER A 555 -0.60 1.08 2.85
C SER A 555 -0.01 1.60 4.17
N LEU A 556 0.51 2.83 4.19
CA LEU A 556 0.99 3.50 5.40
C LEU A 556 -0.17 4.06 6.24
N GLY A 557 -1.18 4.64 5.61
CA GLY A 557 -2.40 5.06 6.29
C GLY A 557 -3.07 3.87 6.99
N LEU A 558 -3.08 2.69 6.36
CA LEU A 558 -3.58 1.48 6.98
C LEU A 558 -2.73 1.02 8.18
N THR A 559 -1.40 1.21 8.17
CA THR A 559 -0.59 0.96 9.37
C THR A 559 -0.94 1.90 10.52
N LEU A 560 -1.23 3.19 10.24
CA LEU A 560 -1.67 4.14 11.25
C LEU A 560 -3.04 3.74 11.83
N ILE A 561 -3.99 3.35 10.99
CA ILE A 561 -5.32 2.87 11.41
C ILE A 561 -5.20 1.64 12.32
N ILE A 562 -4.23 0.75 12.09
CA ILE A 562 -3.99 -0.41 12.97
C ILE A 562 -3.59 0.01 14.38
N PHE A 563 -2.70 1.00 14.52
CA PHE A 563 -2.34 1.55 15.82
C PHE A 563 -3.54 2.25 16.48
N TYR A 564 -4.30 3.04 15.72
CA TYR A 564 -5.51 3.69 16.24
C TYR A 564 -6.53 2.67 16.72
N TYR A 565 -6.71 1.56 15.99
CA TYR A 565 -7.62 0.49 16.38
C TYR A 565 -7.23 -0.13 17.72
N SER A 566 -5.95 -0.49 17.94
CA SER A 566 -5.53 -1.11 19.20
C SER A 566 -5.73 -0.18 20.39
N PHE A 567 -5.36 1.11 20.25
CA PHE A 567 -5.57 2.10 21.30
C PHE A 567 -7.04 2.43 21.53
N ALA A 568 -7.86 2.52 20.48
CA ALA A 568 -9.28 2.80 20.60
C ALA A 568 -10.02 1.67 21.32
N ILE A 569 -9.71 0.40 21.02
CA ILE A 569 -10.27 -0.74 21.77
C ILE A 569 -9.93 -0.65 23.26
N VAL A 570 -8.64 -0.42 23.59
CA VAL A 570 -8.22 -0.25 24.99
C VAL A 570 -8.96 0.93 25.63
N GLY A 571 -9.06 2.06 24.95
CA GLY A 571 -9.74 3.26 25.44
C GLY A 571 -11.23 3.04 25.68
N MET A 572 -11.92 2.32 24.80
CA MET A 572 -13.33 1.97 24.96
C MET A 572 -13.57 1.08 26.19
N GLU A 573 -12.76 0.05 26.39
CA GLU A 573 -12.96 -0.88 27.51
C GLU A 573 -12.70 -0.21 28.87
N PHE A 574 -11.78 0.77 28.94
CA PHE A 574 -11.44 1.45 30.19
C PHE A 574 -12.19 2.78 30.42
N PHE A 575 -12.57 3.49 29.37
CA PHE A 575 -13.09 4.86 29.45
C PHE A 575 -14.49 5.05 28.83
N ALA A 576 -15.21 3.96 28.52
CA ALA A 576 -16.61 4.05 28.11
C ALA A 576 -17.47 4.68 29.22
N ASP A 577 -18.35 5.61 28.83
CA ASP A 577 -19.31 6.33 29.68
C ASP A 577 -18.69 7.12 30.86
N VAL A 578 -17.37 7.32 30.86
CA VAL A 578 -16.67 8.13 31.87
C VAL A 578 -16.95 9.62 31.69
N ILE A 579 -17.07 10.08 30.45
CA ILE A 579 -17.29 11.49 30.10
C ILE A 579 -18.78 11.68 29.79
N TYR A 580 -19.41 12.59 30.52
CA TYR A 580 -20.81 12.98 30.35
C TYR A 580 -20.95 14.51 30.43
N PRO A 581 -22.06 15.08 29.95
CA PRO A 581 -22.22 16.54 29.97
C PRO A 581 -22.20 17.11 31.40
N ASN A 582 -21.55 18.28 31.60
CA ASN A 582 -21.32 18.91 32.91
C ASN A 582 -20.46 18.10 33.92
N CYS A 583 -19.58 17.21 33.45
CA CYS A 583 -18.61 16.54 34.31
C CYS A 583 -17.35 17.39 34.58
N CYS A 584 -16.38 16.82 35.32
CA CYS A 584 -15.03 17.38 35.50
C CYS A 584 -14.95 18.79 36.12
N ASN A 585 -15.95 19.17 36.93
CA ASN A 585 -16.03 20.49 37.56
C ASN A 585 -14.88 20.79 38.56
N THR A 586 -14.21 19.77 39.08
CA THR A 586 -13.07 19.90 40.01
C THR A 586 -11.73 20.15 39.33
N SER A 587 -11.67 19.99 38.00
CA SER A 587 -10.45 20.10 37.21
C SER A 587 -10.29 21.48 36.56
N THR A 588 -9.10 21.77 36.05
CA THR A 588 -8.82 23.00 35.29
C THR A 588 -9.55 23.06 33.94
N VAL A 589 -10.10 21.93 33.47
CA VAL A 589 -10.83 21.82 32.19
C VAL A 589 -12.36 21.88 32.35
N ALA A 590 -12.86 22.25 33.54
CA ALA A 590 -14.30 22.34 33.83
C ALA A 590 -15.09 23.16 32.79
N ASP A 591 -14.54 24.29 32.33
CA ASP A 591 -15.18 25.15 31.33
C ASP A 591 -15.39 24.45 29.98
N SER A 592 -14.53 23.49 29.63
CA SER A 592 -14.63 22.73 28.37
C SER A 592 -15.76 21.70 28.38
N TYR A 593 -16.13 21.19 29.56
CA TYR A 593 -17.17 20.15 29.72
C TYR A 593 -18.53 20.72 30.17
N ARG A 594 -18.66 22.05 30.25
CA ARG A 594 -19.87 22.75 30.68
C ARG A 594 -21.00 22.64 29.65
N GLN A 595 -22.23 22.56 30.14
CA GLN A 595 -23.49 22.59 29.41
C GLN A 595 -24.55 23.29 30.29
N VAL A 596 -24.76 24.59 30.11
CA VAL A 596 -25.69 25.37 30.95
C VAL A 596 -26.84 25.94 30.13
N ASN A 597 -28.06 25.73 30.62
CA ASN A 597 -29.26 26.34 30.06
C ASN A 597 -29.42 27.76 30.58
N VAL A 598 -29.28 28.76 29.72
CA VAL A 598 -29.51 30.17 30.03
C VAL A 598 -30.83 30.62 29.40
N THR A 599 -31.82 30.93 30.24
CA THR A 599 -33.12 31.46 29.80
C THR A 599 -33.07 32.98 29.72
N ILE A 600 -33.16 33.54 28.50
CA ILE A 600 -33.28 34.98 28.27
C ILE A 600 -34.66 35.24 27.64
N GLY A 601 -35.60 35.71 28.45
CA GLY A 601 -37.01 35.88 28.04
C GLY A 601 -37.67 34.52 27.73
N ASN A 602 -38.20 34.38 26.51
CA ASN A 602 -38.84 33.13 26.03
C ASN A 602 -37.88 32.18 25.30
N ARG A 603 -36.57 32.49 25.23
CA ARG A 603 -35.58 31.64 24.55
C ARG A 603 -34.64 31.02 25.57
N THR A 604 -34.55 29.70 25.56
CA THR A 604 -33.48 28.93 26.20
C THR A 604 -32.30 28.87 25.24
N VAL A 605 -31.21 29.56 25.57
CA VAL A 605 -29.93 29.42 24.88
C VAL A 605 -29.06 28.47 25.69
N LEU A 606 -28.52 27.47 25.02
CA LEU A 606 -27.68 26.45 25.61
C LEU A 606 -26.22 26.87 25.42
N GLU A 607 -25.49 27.10 26.52
CA GLU A 607 -24.05 27.38 26.51
C GLU A 607 -23.28 26.08 26.73
N GLU A 608 -22.55 25.61 25.72
CA GLU A 608 -21.83 24.33 25.75
C GLU A 608 -20.35 24.50 25.43
N GLY A 609 -19.50 23.74 26.13
CA GLY A 609 -18.07 23.61 25.82
C GLY A 609 -17.75 22.49 24.81
N TYR A 610 -18.74 21.68 24.42
CA TYR A 610 -18.69 20.59 23.42
C TYR A 610 -17.69 19.43 23.66
N TYR A 611 -16.73 19.52 24.58
CA TYR A 611 -15.71 18.48 24.76
C TYR A 611 -16.26 17.15 25.30
N TYR A 612 -17.45 17.13 25.90
CA TYR A 612 -18.14 15.89 26.29
C TYR A 612 -18.55 15.01 25.10
N LEU A 613 -18.54 15.55 23.87
CA LEU A 613 -18.77 14.78 22.64
C LEU A 613 -17.56 13.88 22.29
N ASN A 614 -16.37 14.24 22.73
CA ASN A 614 -15.16 13.43 22.59
C ASN A 614 -15.11 12.39 23.71
N ASN A 615 -15.78 11.26 23.47
CA ASN A 615 -15.85 10.13 24.41
C ASN A 615 -15.31 8.83 23.79
N PHE A 616 -15.19 7.81 24.64
CA PHE A 616 -14.80 6.45 24.26
C PHE A 616 -16.00 5.49 24.24
N ASN A 617 -17.21 6.01 23.99
CA ASN A 617 -18.42 5.19 24.04
C ASN A 617 -18.58 4.28 22.83
N ASN A 618 -17.89 4.58 21.72
CA ASN A 618 -17.92 3.81 20.48
C ASN A 618 -16.57 3.88 19.78
N ILE A 619 -16.30 2.94 18.86
CA ILE A 619 -15.02 2.91 18.13
C ILE A 619 -14.82 4.15 17.25
N LEU A 620 -15.90 4.64 16.64
CA LEU A 620 -15.86 5.84 15.80
C LEU A 620 -15.59 7.11 16.61
N ASN A 621 -16.28 7.26 17.76
CA ASN A 621 -16.03 8.38 18.67
C ASN A 621 -14.61 8.31 19.22
N SER A 622 -14.13 7.12 19.58
CA SER A 622 -12.77 6.89 20.05
C SER A 622 -11.72 7.31 19.03
N PHE A 623 -11.92 7.02 17.73
CA PHE A 623 -11.05 7.53 16.67
C PHE A 623 -11.04 9.05 16.58
N GLY A 624 -12.17 9.72 16.80
CA GLY A 624 -12.25 11.18 16.90
C GLY A 624 -11.50 11.70 18.14
N SER A 625 -11.83 11.15 19.31
CA SER A 625 -11.30 11.51 20.63
C SER A 625 -9.78 11.38 20.73
N LEU A 626 -9.20 10.35 20.10
CA LEU A 626 -7.75 10.15 20.06
C LEU A 626 -7.00 11.29 19.33
N ASN A 627 -7.67 12.13 18.53
CA ASN A 627 -7.03 13.29 17.92
C ASN A 627 -6.88 14.47 18.90
N VAL A 628 -7.57 14.46 20.05
CA VAL A 628 -7.66 15.59 20.99
C VAL A 628 -7.14 15.19 22.37
N VAL A 629 -5.86 14.79 22.42
CA VAL A 629 -5.26 14.06 23.55
C VAL A 629 -5.22 14.84 24.87
N PHE A 630 -4.78 16.11 24.88
CA PHE A 630 -4.41 16.78 26.14
C PHE A 630 -5.60 17.21 27.02
N ILE A 631 -6.62 17.84 26.43
CA ILE A 631 -7.83 18.23 27.16
C ILE A 631 -8.59 16.98 27.63
N LEU A 632 -8.62 15.95 26.78
CA LEU A 632 -9.23 14.67 27.09
C LEU A 632 -8.48 13.93 28.21
N GLN A 633 -7.15 13.98 28.23
CA GLN A 633 -6.35 13.41 29.30
C GLN A 633 -6.76 13.98 30.65
N GLU A 634 -6.79 15.31 30.79
CA GLU A 634 -7.14 15.93 32.08
C GLU A 634 -8.59 15.63 32.47
N GLY A 635 -9.53 15.65 31.51
CA GLY A 635 -10.92 15.26 31.74
C GLY A 635 -11.09 13.81 32.21
N VAL A 636 -10.44 12.86 31.56
CA VAL A 636 -10.51 11.43 31.95
C VAL A 636 -9.84 11.21 33.32
N THR A 637 -8.72 11.87 33.59
CA THR A 637 -8.02 11.73 34.88
C THR A 637 -8.83 12.27 36.04
N SER A 638 -9.63 13.32 35.82
CA SER A 638 -10.54 13.88 36.81
C SER A 638 -11.62 12.89 37.25
N GLN A 639 -12.03 11.98 36.37
CA GLN A 639 -13.08 10.99 36.66
C GLN A 639 -12.54 9.61 37.04
N THR A 640 -11.29 9.31 36.68
CA THR A 640 -10.69 7.98 36.85
C THR A 640 -9.49 8.02 37.81
N SER A 641 -8.29 7.79 37.31
CA SER A 641 -7.04 7.74 38.07
C SER A 641 -5.90 8.38 37.29
N HIS A 642 -4.87 8.83 37.99
CA HIS A 642 -3.65 9.37 37.42
C HIS A 642 -2.95 8.41 36.43
N TRP A 643 -3.12 7.09 36.59
CA TRP A 643 -2.59 6.08 35.66
C TRP A 643 -3.13 6.21 34.24
N SER A 644 -4.30 6.83 34.04
CA SER A 644 -4.82 7.12 32.70
C SER A 644 -3.94 8.13 31.94
N ARG A 645 -3.17 8.99 32.62
CA ARG A 645 -2.16 9.87 31.98
C ARG A 645 -1.15 9.06 31.18
N LEU A 646 -0.73 7.91 31.69
CA LEU A 646 0.23 7.03 31.02
C LEU A 646 -0.31 6.51 29.68
N TYR A 647 -1.61 6.21 29.59
CA TYR A 647 -2.24 5.79 28.33
C TYR A 647 -2.12 6.88 27.26
N PHE A 648 -2.48 8.12 27.59
CA PHE A 648 -2.44 9.25 26.66
C PHE A 648 -1.01 9.65 26.27
N MET A 649 -0.08 9.66 27.23
CA MET A 649 1.34 9.89 26.96
C MET A 649 1.95 8.81 26.05
N THR A 650 1.64 7.54 26.30
CA THR A 650 2.10 6.43 25.46
C THR A 650 1.53 6.52 24.05
N PHE A 651 0.24 6.83 23.93
CA PHE A 651 -0.41 7.04 22.63
C PHE A 651 0.25 8.19 21.86
N TYR A 652 0.52 9.32 22.52
CA TYR A 652 1.18 10.46 21.88
C TYR A 652 2.56 10.10 21.34
N ILE A 653 3.41 9.47 22.16
CA ILE A 653 4.77 9.08 21.75
C ILE A 653 4.70 8.11 20.56
N VAL A 654 3.87 7.07 20.65
CA VAL A 654 3.72 6.08 19.56
C VAL A 654 3.21 6.74 18.28
N THR A 655 2.16 7.55 18.35
CA THR A 655 1.59 8.19 17.15
C THR A 655 2.50 9.24 16.55
N MET A 656 3.23 10.00 17.36
CA MET A 656 4.25 10.93 16.89
C MET A 656 5.34 10.21 16.10
N VAL A 657 5.86 9.09 16.61
CA VAL A 657 6.87 8.27 15.91
C VAL A 657 6.33 7.69 14.61
N VAL A 658 5.14 7.10 14.65
CA VAL A 658 4.54 6.48 13.46
C VAL A 658 4.25 7.55 12.40
N MET A 659 3.68 8.69 12.80
CA MET A 659 3.35 9.78 11.87
C MET A 659 4.60 10.41 11.25
N THR A 660 5.66 10.61 12.05
CA THR A 660 6.93 11.17 11.56
C THR A 660 7.60 10.24 10.54
N ILE A 661 7.64 8.93 10.80
CA ILE A 661 8.14 7.92 9.84
C ILE A 661 7.31 7.96 8.55
N ILE A 662 5.97 7.98 8.66
CA ILE A 662 5.07 8.00 7.51
C ILE A 662 5.29 9.26 6.65
N VAL A 663 5.32 10.44 7.27
CA VAL A 663 5.52 11.71 6.58
C VAL A 663 6.89 11.75 5.90
N ALA A 664 7.95 11.37 6.60
CA ALA A 664 9.30 11.41 6.06
C ALA A 664 9.44 10.48 4.84
N PHE A 665 8.88 9.27 4.90
CA PHE A 665 8.88 8.33 3.79
C PHE A 665 8.06 8.79 2.58
N ILE A 666 6.89 9.40 2.81
CA ILE A 666 6.09 9.97 1.72
C ILE A 666 6.85 11.11 1.07
N LEU A 667 7.47 11.98 1.86
CA LEU A 667 8.27 13.10 1.38
C LEU A 667 9.46 12.63 0.54
N ASP A 668 10.24 11.66 1.02
CA ASP A 668 11.39 11.12 0.29
C ASP A 668 10.98 10.51 -1.05
N ALA A 669 9.95 9.65 -1.04
CA ALA A 669 9.39 9.06 -2.26
C ALA A 669 8.88 10.13 -3.26
N PHE A 670 8.26 11.17 -2.74
CA PHE A 670 7.70 12.26 -3.53
C PHE A 670 8.81 13.14 -4.14
N VAL A 671 9.78 13.56 -3.32
CA VAL A 671 10.93 14.37 -3.75
C VAL A 671 11.78 13.61 -4.75
N PHE A 672 12.03 12.32 -4.52
CA PHE A 672 12.76 11.46 -5.44
C PHE A 672 12.04 11.40 -6.80
N ARG A 673 10.74 11.10 -6.85
CA ARG A 673 9.99 11.04 -8.12
C ARG A 673 9.96 12.41 -8.82
N MET A 674 9.80 13.49 -8.08
CA MET A 674 9.78 14.84 -8.64
C MET A 674 11.13 15.21 -9.26
N ASN A 675 12.24 14.93 -8.57
CA ASN A 675 13.60 15.15 -9.08
C ASN A 675 13.90 14.25 -10.29
N TYR A 676 13.43 13.01 -10.25
CA TYR A 676 13.55 12.05 -11.34
C TYR A 676 12.80 12.49 -12.59
N SER A 677 11.53 12.89 -12.43
CA SER A 677 10.70 13.45 -13.51
C SER A 677 11.34 14.69 -14.13
N ARG A 678 12.05 15.51 -13.34
CA ARG A 678 12.81 16.66 -13.86
C ARG A 678 14.02 16.21 -14.70
N LYS A 679 14.84 15.28 -14.21
CA LYS A 679 16.06 14.81 -14.91
C LYS A 679 15.76 14.11 -16.23
N ASN A 680 14.79 13.20 -16.26
CA ASN A 680 14.43 12.47 -17.49
C ASN A 680 13.75 13.33 -18.55
N ARG A 681 13.27 14.53 -18.19
CA ARG A 681 12.57 15.40 -19.14
C ARG A 681 13.52 16.27 -19.96
N GLU A 682 14.77 16.41 -19.54
CA GLU A 682 15.80 17.07 -20.35
C GLU A 682 16.21 16.21 -21.55
N SER A 683 15.80 14.93 -21.61
CA SER A 683 16.21 13.97 -22.62
C SER A 683 15.11 13.48 -23.59
N LEU A 684 13.86 13.95 -23.49
CA LEU A 684 12.73 13.41 -24.27
C LEU A 684 11.90 14.51 -24.95
N ASP A 685 11.84 14.46 -26.28
CA ASP A 685 11.06 15.38 -27.13
C ASP A 685 9.55 15.04 -27.21
N ASP A 686 9.10 13.86 -26.75
CA ASP A 686 7.71 13.40 -26.89
C ASP A 686 6.98 13.22 -25.53
N PRO A 687 5.87 13.95 -25.27
CA PRO A 687 5.09 13.83 -24.02
C PRO A 687 4.38 12.48 -23.83
N GLU A 688 4.30 11.61 -24.84
CA GLU A 688 3.68 10.28 -24.69
C GLU A 688 4.54 9.26 -23.93
N ASP A 689 5.87 9.44 -23.88
CA ASP A 689 6.82 8.56 -23.19
C ASP A 689 6.88 8.77 -21.68
N GLU A 690 6.18 9.79 -21.17
CA GLU A 690 6.21 10.16 -19.76
C GLU A 690 5.51 9.11 -18.86
N LYS A 691 4.57 8.31 -19.40
CA LYS A 691 3.63 7.49 -18.61
C LYS A 691 4.05 6.05 -18.28
N GLY A 692 5.20 5.56 -18.75
CA GLY A 692 5.58 4.17 -18.49
C GLY A 692 6.95 3.77 -19.02
N ILE A 693 7.28 2.48 -18.89
CA ILE A 693 8.39 1.88 -19.62
C ILE A 693 7.79 1.36 -20.94
N VAL A 694 8.34 1.85 -22.04
CA VAL A 694 7.96 1.47 -23.40
C VAL A 694 9.10 0.63 -23.98
N MET A 695 8.75 -0.54 -24.51
CA MET A 695 9.67 -1.34 -25.31
C MET A 695 9.05 -1.56 -26.68
N GLU A 696 9.83 -1.30 -27.72
CA GLU A 696 9.43 -1.58 -29.10
C GLU A 696 9.99 -2.94 -29.51
N ALA A 697 9.15 -3.76 -30.12
CA ALA A 697 9.54 -5.02 -30.73
C ALA A 697 9.01 -5.05 -32.16
N GLU A 698 9.91 -4.97 -33.13
CA GLU A 698 9.58 -5.18 -34.54
C GLU A 698 9.53 -6.68 -34.84
N VAL A 699 8.51 -7.15 -35.55
CA VAL A 699 8.34 -8.55 -35.96
C VAL A 699 8.33 -8.61 -37.48
N LEU A 700 9.23 -9.43 -38.04
CA LEU A 700 9.28 -9.72 -39.47
C LEU A 700 8.27 -10.82 -39.83
N GLN A 701 7.70 -10.75 -41.04
CA GLN A 701 6.73 -11.74 -41.51
C GLN A 701 7.29 -13.17 -41.50
N ASP A 702 8.55 -13.36 -41.90
CA ASP A 702 9.21 -14.67 -41.93
C ASP A 702 9.36 -15.28 -40.53
N GLU A 703 9.72 -14.48 -39.53
CA GLU A 703 9.81 -14.93 -38.14
C GLU A 703 8.44 -15.35 -37.58
N ALA A 704 7.40 -14.60 -37.92
CA ALA A 704 6.03 -14.91 -37.51
C ALA A 704 5.52 -16.21 -38.15
N LEU A 705 5.86 -16.48 -39.41
CA LEU A 705 5.53 -17.73 -40.09
C LEU A 705 6.31 -18.92 -39.50
N GLN A 706 7.62 -18.78 -39.29
CA GLN A 706 8.46 -19.82 -38.68
C GLN A 706 7.96 -20.21 -37.28
N THR A 707 7.57 -19.22 -36.47
CA THR A 707 7.02 -19.48 -35.14
C THR A 707 5.64 -20.12 -35.20
N LEU A 708 4.78 -19.70 -36.12
CA LEU A 708 3.46 -20.29 -36.33
C LEU A 708 3.58 -21.77 -36.74
N ASP A 709 4.52 -22.12 -37.61
CA ASP A 709 4.79 -23.51 -37.99
C ASP A 709 5.37 -24.33 -36.83
N LEU A 710 6.29 -23.74 -36.05
CA LEU A 710 6.80 -24.36 -34.83
C LEU A 710 5.67 -24.69 -33.85
N TYR A 711 4.72 -23.78 -33.64
CA TYR A 711 3.55 -23.99 -32.80
C TYR A 711 2.60 -25.05 -33.36
N ARG A 712 2.36 -25.08 -34.67
CA ARG A 712 1.54 -26.13 -35.31
C ARG A 712 2.11 -27.52 -35.08
N HIS A 713 3.43 -27.68 -35.21
CA HIS A 713 4.09 -28.98 -35.04
C HIS A 713 4.26 -29.40 -33.59
N THR A 714 4.53 -28.48 -32.68
CA THR A 714 4.78 -28.82 -31.27
C THR A 714 3.51 -28.90 -30.43
N LEU A 715 2.37 -28.37 -30.92
CA LEU A 715 1.28 -27.96 -30.03
C LEU A 715 -0.13 -27.99 -30.62
N ALA A 716 -0.68 -29.19 -30.72
CA ALA A 716 -2.11 -29.42 -30.86
C ALA A 716 -2.85 -28.97 -29.58
N GLY A 717 -3.43 -27.76 -29.56
CA GLY A 717 -4.35 -27.33 -28.50
C GLY A 717 -4.26 -25.87 -28.02
N THR A 718 -3.21 -25.12 -28.38
CA THR A 718 -3.15 -23.68 -28.05
C THR A 718 -3.97 -22.83 -29.03
N ASN A 719 -4.66 -21.81 -28.54
CA ASN A 719 -5.34 -20.82 -29.38
C ASN A 719 -4.32 -20.00 -30.19
N LEU A 720 -4.06 -20.43 -31.42
CA LEU A 720 -3.16 -19.79 -32.38
C LEU A 720 -3.82 -18.64 -33.16
N SER A 721 -5.12 -18.40 -32.93
CA SER A 721 -5.90 -17.38 -33.63
C SER A 721 -5.23 -16.00 -33.60
N SER A 722 -4.67 -15.60 -32.46
CA SER A 722 -3.98 -14.30 -32.32
C SER A 722 -2.69 -14.16 -33.17
N LEU A 723 -1.93 -15.24 -33.37
CA LEU A 723 -0.73 -15.24 -34.24
C LEU A 723 -1.14 -15.34 -35.71
N GLN A 724 -2.16 -16.15 -36.01
CA GLN A 724 -2.69 -16.27 -37.36
C GLN A 724 -3.30 -14.95 -37.84
N GLU A 725 -4.07 -14.26 -36.99
CA GLU A 725 -4.61 -12.93 -37.26
C GLU A 725 -3.50 -11.90 -37.50
N MET A 726 -2.38 -12.00 -36.77
CA MET A 726 -1.21 -11.15 -36.99
C MET A 726 -0.61 -11.38 -38.39
N CYS A 727 -0.41 -12.63 -38.81
CA CYS A 727 0.10 -12.94 -40.15
C CYS A 727 -0.87 -12.49 -41.26
N VAL A 728 -2.17 -12.74 -41.10
CA VAL A 728 -3.21 -12.30 -42.05
C VAL A 728 -3.25 -10.78 -42.16
N THR A 729 -3.05 -10.06 -41.05
CA THR A 729 -3.00 -8.59 -41.04
C THR A 729 -1.76 -8.06 -41.79
N MET A 730 -0.60 -8.72 -41.65
CA MET A 730 0.60 -8.38 -42.42
C MET A 730 0.37 -8.57 -43.94
N GLU A 731 -0.22 -9.69 -44.33
CA GLU A 731 -0.54 -9.99 -45.73
C GLU A 731 -1.56 -9.00 -46.31
N ARG A 732 -2.62 -8.69 -45.55
CA ARG A 732 -3.68 -7.76 -45.97
C ARG A 732 -3.14 -6.35 -46.23
N ASN A 733 -2.22 -5.89 -45.39
CA ASN A 733 -1.67 -4.54 -45.47
C ASN A 733 -0.39 -4.43 -46.32
N ARG A 734 0.12 -5.55 -46.88
CA ARG A 734 1.39 -5.64 -47.62
C ARG A 734 2.60 -5.09 -46.83
N HIS A 735 2.59 -5.20 -45.51
CA HIS A 735 3.72 -4.80 -44.67
C HIS A 735 4.63 -6.01 -44.39
N SER A 736 5.93 -5.86 -44.64
CA SER A 736 6.96 -6.88 -44.37
C SER A 736 7.32 -7.00 -42.88
N SER A 737 7.05 -5.95 -42.10
CA SER A 737 7.23 -5.94 -40.64
C SER A 737 6.09 -5.21 -39.93
N LEU A 738 5.83 -5.61 -38.69
CA LEU A 738 4.91 -4.94 -37.78
C LEU A 738 5.65 -4.56 -36.50
N VAL A 739 5.52 -3.30 -36.11
CA VAL A 739 6.06 -2.80 -34.84
C VAL A 739 5.01 -2.97 -33.74
N PHE A 740 5.38 -3.68 -32.69
CA PHE A 740 4.59 -3.79 -31.46
C PHE A 740 5.21 -2.93 -30.37
N LEU A 741 4.32 -2.31 -29.59
CA LEU A 741 4.68 -1.47 -28.47
C LEU A 741 4.23 -2.17 -27.18
N GLY A 742 5.21 -2.59 -26.37
CA GLY A 742 5.00 -3.10 -25.02
C GLY A 742 4.96 -1.93 -24.05
N ARG A 743 3.84 -1.74 -23.35
CA ARG A 743 3.73 -0.71 -22.29
C ARG A 743 3.46 -1.33 -20.93
N ARG A 744 4.20 -0.87 -19.91
CA ARG A 744 3.86 -1.11 -18.50
C ARG A 744 3.99 0.18 -17.68
N SER A 745 3.15 0.31 -16.65
CA SER A 745 3.30 1.34 -15.64
C SER A 745 4.57 1.08 -14.82
N ARG A 746 5.23 2.15 -14.39
CA ARG A 746 6.37 2.05 -13.47
C ARG A 746 5.89 1.52 -12.11
N THR A 747 6.71 0.69 -11.49
CA THR A 747 6.46 0.04 -10.20
C THR A 747 7.43 0.57 -9.15
N LYS A 748 7.14 0.32 -7.86
CA LYS A 748 8.05 0.67 -6.75
C LYS A 748 9.47 0.15 -7.00
N SER A 749 9.61 -1.09 -7.47
CA SER A 749 10.93 -1.70 -7.69
C SER A 749 11.73 -0.97 -8.77
N ASP A 750 11.08 -0.45 -9.82
CA ASP A 750 11.78 0.29 -10.87
C ASP A 750 12.38 1.59 -10.33
N LEU A 751 11.65 2.24 -9.41
CA LEU A 751 12.09 3.48 -8.77
C LEU A 751 13.24 3.20 -7.79
N SER A 752 13.08 2.19 -6.93
CA SER A 752 14.11 1.80 -5.96
C SER A 752 15.37 1.24 -6.62
N MET A 753 15.24 0.53 -7.74
CA MET A 753 16.39 0.01 -8.49
C MET A 753 17.24 1.14 -9.08
N LYS A 754 16.61 2.25 -9.48
CA LYS A 754 17.33 3.47 -9.90
C LYS A 754 17.91 4.25 -8.74
N MET A 755 17.23 4.26 -7.59
CA MET A 755 17.72 4.93 -6.38
C MET A 755 19.01 4.29 -5.85
N TYR A 756 19.14 2.96 -5.93
CA TYR A 756 20.28 2.21 -5.37
C TYR A 756 21.18 1.57 -6.46
N GLN A 757 21.19 2.11 -7.67
CA GLN A 757 21.79 1.45 -8.84
C GLN A 757 23.27 1.08 -8.66
N GLU A 758 24.09 2.02 -8.16
CA GLU A 758 25.54 1.82 -7.97
C GLU A 758 25.83 0.67 -6.99
N GLU A 759 25.04 0.58 -5.92
CA GLU A 759 25.25 -0.43 -4.90
C GLU A 759 24.68 -1.80 -5.28
N ILE A 760 23.61 -1.83 -6.07
CA ILE A 760 23.03 -3.09 -6.57
C ILE A 760 24.04 -3.84 -7.44
N GLN A 761 24.84 -3.13 -8.23
CA GLN A 761 25.86 -3.75 -9.07
C GLN A 761 26.92 -4.44 -8.21
N VAL A 762 27.42 -3.76 -7.18
CA VAL A 762 28.35 -4.36 -6.20
C VAL A 762 27.71 -5.58 -5.50
N CYS A 763 26.42 -5.50 -5.16
CA CYS A 763 25.70 -6.63 -4.56
C CYS A 763 25.58 -7.84 -5.49
N TYR A 764 25.54 -7.62 -6.80
CA TYR A 764 25.53 -8.70 -7.78
C TYR A 764 26.91 -9.32 -7.98
N GLU A 765 27.97 -8.54 -7.85
CA GLU A 765 29.35 -9.04 -7.95
C GLU A 765 29.73 -9.91 -6.74
N MET A 766 29.15 -9.65 -5.57
CA MET A 766 29.33 -10.48 -4.36
C MET A 766 28.60 -11.84 -4.40
N MET A 767 27.75 -12.11 -5.41
CA MET A 767 26.89 -13.30 -5.52
C MET A 767 27.24 -14.16 -6.72
#